data_AF-A0AAJ2LFW8-F1
#
_entry.id   AF-A0AAJ2LFW8-F1
#
_cell.length_a   1.000
_cell.length_b   1.000
_cell.length_c   1.000
_cell.angle_alpha   90.00
_cell.angle_beta   90.00
_cell.angle_gamma   90.00
#
_symmetry.space_group_name_H-M   'P 1'
#
loop_
_entity.id
_entity.type
_entity.pdbx_description
1 polymer ?
#
loop_
_entity_poly.entity_id
_entity_poly.type
_entity_poly.pdbx_seq_one_letter_code
_entity_poly.pdbx_strand_id
1 'polypeptide(L)'
;MIDATPIPRLPAPPPLAIRPLPATDSWANVQQLGARGDDKTDDTAAIQRAIDAHRTVYFPAGRYLVTDTLRLRPDSVLVALHPSLTQLILPDGTPAFQGVGSAKALIESAHGGDAIVSGLGLFTGGINPRATALLWHAGAQSLVEDVKFQGGHGTDLADGSRFDPYNANHTGDPDPAKRWDAQYPSLWVRGGGGTFANLWSPDTYAQAGMLVSETDTPGHVYQMSSEHHVRAEFVLDHVAHWEFLAPQTEEEAGESQDAVSFDIRHSHDLLIANYHAYRVTRSLKPAPTAVRLTDTRDLHFRNVHVNAESGFGTCDENGCATYLRASKFPYENAIQDVTRSLEVREREFAALDLTSDTVAPATQGAFADAKVEKLASGFYAAAGAALAPDGTLYFVDHRQQRIYAWSRADGLRVINDAPLDPVNLAVDRSGNLLVLSSEGRNGTVYSLTPNSGADVRVIPSTPAIDHPGARTVLPVNYWVNGEFKDQLDTKTYAYPTLADMFDRDMRLSKAREYVSPDGSLVLPAYRTFQQGPLNFLGWRFSDALDSYGFTTAEVGGTVFVTNASENKTYRARLAAHGALTNLVPFANRGGESVASDAQGRVYVANGQVFVFAADGAEIGRIDIPERPLQLLVDDRARKTLFVVTHHAIYGVGIP
;
A
#
# COMPACT_ATOMS: atom_id res chain seq x y z
N MET A 1 -18.74 -4.52 24.47
CA MET A 1 -19.01 -3.51 25.51
C MET A 1 -17.70 -2.77 25.75
N ILE A 2 -17.71 -1.45 25.67
CA ILE A 2 -16.55 -0.62 26.06
C ILE A 2 -16.64 -0.48 27.58
N ASP A 3 -15.58 -0.87 28.29
CA ASP A 3 -15.45 -0.56 29.71
C ASP A 3 -15.03 0.91 29.82
N ALA A 4 -16.01 1.78 30.07
CA ALA A 4 -15.81 3.21 30.16
C ALA A 4 -16.20 3.67 31.55
N THR A 5 -15.27 4.36 32.23
CA THR A 5 -15.54 5.00 33.51
C THR A 5 -15.83 6.50 33.27
N PRO A 6 -16.94 7.05 33.80
CA PRO A 6 -17.19 8.48 33.70
C PRO A 6 -16.12 9.26 34.46
N ILE A 7 -15.47 10.19 33.77
CA ILE A 7 -14.54 11.13 34.41
C ILE A 7 -15.33 12.33 34.97
N PRO A 8 -15.06 12.76 36.22
CA PRO A 8 -15.80 13.85 36.86
C PRO A 8 -15.52 15.22 36.24
N ARG A 9 -14.42 15.35 35.48
CA ARG A 9 -14.00 16.56 34.77
C ARG A 9 -13.14 16.14 33.57
N LEU A 10 -13.32 16.82 32.44
CA LEU A 10 -12.38 16.70 31.32
C LEU A 10 -10.98 17.21 31.75
N PRO A 11 -9.89 16.60 31.26
CA PRO A 11 -8.56 17.19 31.38
C PRO A 11 -8.56 18.63 30.84
N ALA A 12 -7.65 19.47 31.34
CA ALA A 12 -7.44 20.78 30.73
C ALA A 12 -7.04 20.60 29.25
N PRO A 13 -7.57 21.41 28.32
CA PRO A 13 -7.12 21.35 26.93
C PRO A 13 -5.61 21.60 26.86
N PRO A 14 -4.86 20.84 26.06
CA PRO A 14 -3.45 21.12 25.84
C PRO A 14 -3.27 22.48 25.14
N PRO A 15 -2.06 23.07 25.17
CA PRO A 15 -1.73 24.19 24.30
C PRO A 15 -2.04 23.91 22.83
N LEU A 16 -2.30 24.95 22.03
CA LEU A 16 -2.48 24.78 20.59
C LEU A 16 -1.21 24.19 19.98
N ALA A 17 -1.35 23.05 19.30
CA ALA A 17 -0.25 22.39 18.60
C ALA A 17 0.28 23.25 17.44
N ILE A 18 -0.63 23.90 16.73
CA ILE A 18 -0.35 24.84 15.64
C ILE A 18 -0.37 26.26 16.22
N ARG A 19 0.76 26.96 16.14
CA ARG A 19 0.91 28.33 16.66
C ARG A 19 0.26 29.35 15.71
N PRO A 20 -0.35 30.42 16.24
CA PRO A 20 -0.83 31.51 15.39
C PRO A 20 0.35 32.23 14.72
N LEU A 21 0.17 32.59 13.46
CA LEU A 21 1.10 33.47 12.74
C LEU A 21 1.09 34.89 13.35
N PRO A 22 2.20 35.65 13.21
CA PRO A 22 2.24 37.06 13.59
C PRO A 22 1.18 37.89 12.87
N ALA A 23 0.79 39.03 13.45
CA ALA A 23 -0.19 39.94 12.84
C ALA A 23 0.28 40.43 11.45
N THR A 24 -0.65 40.53 10.50
CA THR A 24 -0.34 40.80 9.08
C THR A 24 0.28 42.17 8.82
N ASP A 25 0.07 43.14 9.71
CA ASP A 25 0.70 44.46 9.68
C ASP A 25 2.22 44.42 9.96
N SER A 26 2.71 43.33 10.56
CA SER A 26 4.14 43.10 10.81
C SER A 26 4.88 42.41 9.66
N TRP A 27 4.17 42.01 8.60
CA TRP A 27 4.73 41.20 7.53
C TRP A 27 5.49 42.06 6.50
N ALA A 28 6.75 41.71 6.26
CA ALA A 28 7.57 42.36 5.25
C ALA A 28 7.48 41.61 3.90
N ASN A 29 6.90 42.25 2.89
CA ASN A 29 6.71 41.65 1.56
C ASN A 29 8.04 41.59 0.77
N VAL A 30 8.49 40.39 0.41
CA VAL A 30 9.76 40.19 -0.33
C VAL A 30 9.83 40.92 -1.66
N GLN A 31 8.70 41.10 -2.37
CA GLN A 31 8.68 41.80 -3.65
C GLN A 31 8.91 43.31 -3.49
N GLN A 32 8.42 43.89 -2.39
CA GLN A 32 8.71 45.28 -2.03
C GLN A 32 10.18 45.46 -1.60
N LEU A 33 10.83 44.38 -1.17
CA LEU A 33 12.24 44.33 -0.77
C LEU A 33 13.18 43.89 -1.91
N GLY A 34 12.64 43.71 -3.12
CA GLY A 34 13.41 43.54 -4.36
C GLY A 34 13.44 42.14 -4.96
N ALA A 35 12.77 41.15 -4.35
CA ALA A 35 12.55 39.87 -5.01
C ALA A 35 11.55 40.01 -6.17
N ARG A 36 11.66 39.18 -7.21
CA ARG A 36 10.78 39.23 -8.39
C ARG A 36 9.70 38.15 -8.36
N GLY A 37 10.05 36.92 -8.01
CA GLY A 37 9.12 35.79 -8.04
C GLY A 37 8.63 35.45 -9.46
N ASP A 38 9.48 35.65 -10.48
CA ASP A 38 9.14 35.59 -11.91
C ASP A 38 9.65 34.34 -12.65
N ASP A 39 10.09 33.31 -11.91
CA ASP A 39 10.65 32.05 -12.40
C ASP A 39 11.95 32.22 -13.22
N LYS A 40 12.61 33.38 -13.12
CA LYS A 40 13.79 33.72 -13.94
C LYS A 40 14.89 34.43 -13.17
N THR A 41 14.50 35.39 -12.33
CA THR A 41 15.44 36.19 -11.55
C THR A 41 15.93 35.38 -10.36
N ASP A 42 17.26 35.35 -10.17
CA ASP A 42 17.85 34.85 -8.94
C ASP A 42 17.52 35.81 -7.79
N ASP A 43 16.59 35.40 -6.93
CA ASP A 43 16.07 36.18 -5.83
C ASP A 43 16.81 35.93 -4.50
N THR A 44 17.84 35.07 -4.50
CA THR A 44 18.57 34.62 -3.30
C THR A 44 19.01 35.78 -2.42
N ALA A 45 19.72 36.75 -2.99
CA ALA A 45 20.28 37.87 -2.23
C ALA A 45 19.21 38.88 -1.77
N ALA A 46 18.08 38.98 -2.48
CA ALA A 46 16.96 39.83 -2.04
C ALA A 46 16.21 39.19 -0.88
N ILE A 47 15.92 37.89 -0.98
CA ILE A 47 15.22 37.12 0.05
C ILE A 47 16.08 37.01 1.31
N GLN A 48 17.37 36.68 1.20
CA GLN A 48 18.23 36.60 2.39
C GLN A 48 18.29 37.94 3.13
N ARG A 49 18.42 39.08 2.42
CA ARG A 49 18.37 40.40 3.07
C ARG A 49 17.04 40.68 3.77
N ALA A 50 15.92 40.26 3.19
CA ALA A 50 14.62 40.37 3.83
C ALA A 50 14.56 39.51 5.11
N ILE A 51 15.05 38.27 5.03
CA ILE A 51 15.17 37.38 6.19
C ILE A 51 16.08 37.98 7.24
N ASP A 52 17.19 38.61 6.90
CA ASP A 52 18.12 39.19 7.88
C ASP A 52 17.58 40.45 8.56
N ALA A 53 16.78 41.24 7.84
CA ALA A 53 16.29 42.53 8.31
C ALA A 53 14.93 42.47 9.02
N HIS A 54 14.09 41.48 8.72
CA HIS A 54 12.72 41.40 9.24
C HIS A 54 12.45 40.04 9.89
N ARG A 55 11.78 40.07 11.04
CA ARG A 55 11.33 38.85 11.72
C ARG A 55 10.36 38.05 10.84
N THR A 56 9.34 38.72 10.33
CA THR A 56 8.28 38.10 9.52
C THR A 56 8.38 38.53 8.07
N VAL A 57 8.62 37.56 7.19
CA VAL A 57 8.82 37.74 5.76
C VAL A 57 7.68 37.06 5.01
N TYR A 58 6.93 37.84 4.25
CA TYR A 58 5.78 37.38 3.46
C TYR A 58 6.16 37.23 1.99
N PHE A 59 5.78 36.09 1.41
CA PHE A 59 5.94 35.74 0.01
C PHE A 59 4.58 35.82 -0.70
N PRO A 60 4.36 36.84 -1.55
CA PRO A 60 3.26 36.81 -2.51
C PRO A 60 3.39 35.62 -3.47
N ALA A 61 2.27 35.19 -4.05
CA ALA A 61 2.26 34.18 -5.12
C ALA A 61 3.29 34.53 -6.21
N GLY A 62 4.07 33.53 -6.60
CA GLY A 62 5.25 33.69 -7.43
C GLY A 62 6.20 32.51 -7.34
N ARG A 63 7.14 32.47 -8.27
CA ARG A 63 8.16 31.43 -8.39
C ARG A 63 9.53 32.08 -8.22
N TYR A 64 10.15 31.88 -7.07
CA TYR A 64 11.36 32.59 -6.67
C TYR A 64 12.55 31.65 -6.85
N LEU A 65 13.44 31.97 -7.79
CA LEU A 65 14.65 31.16 -7.99
C LEU A 65 15.66 31.47 -6.88
N VAL A 66 16.25 30.43 -6.32
CA VAL A 66 17.24 30.51 -5.26
C VAL A 66 18.42 29.62 -5.64
N THR A 67 19.64 30.15 -5.59
CA THR A 67 20.89 29.48 -6.02
C THR A 67 21.86 29.20 -4.87
N ASP A 68 21.54 29.65 -3.66
CA ASP A 68 22.28 29.36 -2.42
C ASP A 68 21.32 29.25 -1.21
N THR A 69 21.79 28.69 -0.11
CA THR A 69 20.99 28.44 1.10
C THR A 69 20.43 29.73 1.70
N LEU A 70 19.11 29.76 1.93
CA LEU A 70 18.45 30.79 2.74
C LEU A 70 18.54 30.42 4.23
N ARG A 71 19.25 31.23 5.01
CA ARG A 71 19.50 30.98 6.44
C ARG A 71 18.51 31.75 7.30
N LEU A 72 17.82 31.04 8.18
CA LEU A 72 16.87 31.64 9.12
C LEU A 72 17.58 32.03 10.42
N ARG A 73 17.10 33.11 11.05
CA ARG A 73 17.42 33.43 12.44
C ARG A 73 16.60 32.54 13.39
N PRO A 74 16.96 32.46 14.69
CA PRO A 74 16.20 31.67 15.66
C PRO A 74 14.70 32.02 15.76
N ASP A 75 14.31 33.25 15.42
CA ASP A 75 12.95 33.77 15.54
C ASP A 75 12.28 34.10 14.19
N SER A 76 12.90 33.73 13.06
CA SER A 76 12.39 34.02 11.72
C SER A 76 11.03 33.38 11.47
N VAL A 77 10.16 34.10 10.78
CA VAL A 77 8.84 33.62 10.34
C VAL A 77 8.70 33.86 8.84
N LEU A 78 8.66 32.78 8.05
CA LEU A 78 8.37 32.82 6.62
C LEU A 78 6.90 32.46 6.41
N VAL A 79 6.17 33.30 5.67
CA VAL A 79 4.74 33.11 5.41
C VAL A 79 4.46 33.21 3.91
N ALA A 80 3.80 32.19 3.38
CA ALA A 80 3.09 32.20 2.11
C ALA A 80 1.66 31.67 2.36
N LEU A 81 0.78 31.78 1.36
CA LEU A 81 -0.65 31.44 1.52
C LEU A 81 -1.10 30.27 0.67
N HIS A 82 -0.21 29.67 -0.13
CA HIS A 82 -0.53 28.53 -0.97
C HIS A 82 0.74 27.88 -1.54
N PRO A 83 1.06 26.62 -1.18
CA PRO A 83 2.34 26.01 -1.55
C PRO A 83 2.48 25.66 -3.04
N SER A 84 1.39 25.43 -3.78
CA SER A 84 1.48 25.31 -5.25
C SER A 84 1.67 26.64 -5.99
N LEU A 85 1.19 27.76 -5.44
CA LEU A 85 1.25 29.08 -6.11
C LEU A 85 2.47 29.91 -5.69
N THR A 86 3.07 29.59 -4.55
CA THR A 86 4.24 30.29 -4.00
C THR A 86 5.36 29.31 -3.79
N GLN A 87 6.35 29.30 -4.69
CA GLN A 87 7.41 28.30 -4.71
C GLN A 87 8.79 28.94 -4.61
N LEU A 88 9.65 28.37 -3.76
CA LEU A 88 11.10 28.57 -3.81
C LEU A 88 11.72 27.43 -4.62
N ILE A 89 12.47 27.78 -5.66
CA ILE A 89 12.93 26.81 -6.66
C ILE A 89 14.45 26.89 -6.76
N LEU A 90 15.10 25.75 -6.58
CA LEU A 90 16.51 25.56 -6.89
C LEU A 90 16.64 25.11 -8.35
N PRO A 91 17.27 25.90 -9.24
CA PRO A 91 17.50 25.47 -10.62
C PRO A 91 18.34 24.18 -10.70
N ASP A 92 18.04 23.34 -11.68
CA ASP A 92 18.84 22.15 -11.98
C ASP A 92 20.30 22.52 -12.28
N GLY A 93 21.25 21.70 -11.80
CA GLY A 93 22.67 21.90 -12.07
C GLY A 93 23.30 23.07 -11.29
N THR A 94 22.65 23.56 -10.22
CA THR A 94 23.16 24.71 -9.45
C THR A 94 24.54 24.36 -8.84
N PRO A 95 25.63 25.08 -9.17
CA PRO A 95 27.00 24.65 -8.86
C PRO A 95 27.27 24.30 -7.39
N ALA A 96 26.67 25.03 -6.44
CA ALA A 96 26.90 24.80 -5.02
C ALA A 96 26.28 23.50 -4.48
N PHE A 97 25.34 22.91 -5.24
CA PHE A 97 24.60 21.69 -4.89
C PHE A 97 25.06 20.46 -5.70
N GLN A 98 26.09 20.62 -6.54
CA GLN A 98 26.66 19.54 -7.35
C GLN A 98 27.76 18.77 -6.60
N GLY A 99 28.06 17.57 -7.12
CA GLY A 99 29.17 16.73 -6.69
C GLY A 99 28.91 15.96 -5.39
N VAL A 100 29.95 15.28 -4.90
CA VAL A 100 29.90 14.54 -3.64
C VAL A 100 30.16 15.50 -2.48
N GLY A 101 29.27 15.51 -1.50
CA GLY A 101 29.43 16.31 -0.28
C GLY A 101 28.24 16.17 0.65
N SER A 102 28.33 16.81 1.83
CA SER A 102 27.22 16.89 2.77
C SER A 102 26.02 17.58 2.13
N ALA A 103 24.83 17.32 2.70
CA ALA A 103 23.61 18.04 2.36
C ALA A 103 23.84 19.54 2.44
N LYS A 104 23.23 20.24 1.50
CA LYS A 104 23.13 21.68 1.44
C LYS A 104 21.65 22.02 1.29
N ALA A 105 21.15 22.83 2.19
CA ALA A 105 19.73 23.12 2.25
C ALA A 105 19.33 24.24 1.29
N LEU A 106 18.09 24.19 0.78
CA LEU A 106 17.43 25.35 0.19
C LEU A 106 17.07 26.36 1.30
N ILE A 107 16.45 25.89 2.39
CA ILE A 107 16.25 26.65 3.63
C ILE A 107 16.94 25.94 4.80
N GLU A 108 17.69 26.67 5.61
CA GLU A 108 18.34 26.16 6.82
C GLU A 108 17.95 26.99 8.04
N SER A 109 17.37 26.37 9.07
CA SER A 109 17.06 27.10 10.32
C SER A 109 18.28 27.27 11.22
N ALA A 110 18.25 28.28 12.09
CA ALA A 110 19.18 28.33 13.21
C ALA A 110 18.96 27.15 14.18
N HIS A 111 19.99 26.84 14.97
CA HIS A 111 19.89 25.90 16.08
C HIS A 111 19.04 26.49 17.22
N GLY A 112 18.07 25.72 17.69
CA GLY A 112 17.12 26.20 18.70
C GLY A 112 16.22 27.31 18.17
N GLY A 113 15.58 28.05 19.08
CA GLY A 113 14.61 29.08 18.71
C GLY A 113 13.24 28.52 18.33
N ASP A 114 12.40 29.38 17.79
CA ASP A 114 10.97 29.16 17.59
C ASP A 114 10.49 29.59 16.19
N ALA A 115 11.39 29.45 15.20
CA ALA A 115 11.14 29.81 13.80
C ALA A 115 9.86 29.16 13.24
N ILE A 116 9.23 29.86 12.28
CA ILE A 116 8.02 29.39 11.59
C ILE A 116 8.25 29.40 10.08
N VAL A 117 7.87 28.32 9.39
CA VAL A 117 7.77 28.27 7.92
C VAL A 117 6.36 27.80 7.56
N SER A 118 5.59 28.63 6.86
CA SER A 118 4.17 28.38 6.59
C SER A 118 3.81 28.62 5.12
N GLY A 119 3.07 27.69 4.51
CA GLY A 119 2.39 27.87 3.22
C GLY A 119 3.25 27.86 1.95
N LEU A 120 4.52 27.42 2.04
CA LEU A 120 5.50 27.47 0.95
C LEU A 120 5.61 26.14 0.18
N GLY A 121 5.75 26.22 -1.14
CA GLY A 121 6.27 25.13 -1.96
C GLY A 121 7.78 25.20 -2.05
N LEU A 122 8.46 24.07 -1.87
CA LEU A 122 9.92 23.98 -1.97
C LEU A 122 10.27 22.98 -3.06
N PHE A 123 11.00 23.40 -4.09
CA PHE A 123 11.42 22.53 -5.19
C PHE A 123 12.93 22.56 -5.35
N THR A 124 13.59 21.40 -5.23
CA THR A 124 15.04 21.26 -5.33
C THR A 124 15.55 20.91 -6.73
N GLY A 125 14.67 20.81 -7.73
CA GLY A 125 15.00 20.30 -9.06
C GLY A 125 15.23 18.78 -9.05
N GLY A 126 15.65 18.20 -10.19
CA GLY A 126 16.03 16.78 -10.31
C GLY A 126 17.55 16.55 -10.42
N ILE A 127 18.35 17.60 -10.65
CA ILE A 127 19.80 17.52 -10.90
C ILE A 127 20.58 18.31 -9.85
N ASN A 128 20.29 18.10 -8.56
CA ASN A 128 21.00 18.74 -7.44
C ASN A 128 21.31 17.73 -6.33
N PRO A 129 22.34 16.87 -6.50
CA PRO A 129 22.53 15.69 -5.66
C PRO A 129 22.82 15.97 -4.18
N ARG A 130 23.20 17.20 -3.84
CA ARG A 130 23.44 17.61 -2.46
C ARG A 130 22.25 18.34 -1.83
N ALA A 131 21.16 18.55 -2.56
CA ALA A 131 20.03 19.31 -2.07
C ALA A 131 19.23 18.56 -0.99
N THR A 132 18.81 19.30 0.03
CA THR A 132 17.67 19.02 0.92
C THR A 132 16.82 20.27 0.93
N ALA A 133 15.50 20.16 0.87
CA ALA A 133 14.65 21.34 0.71
C ALA A 133 14.57 22.15 2.02
N LEU A 134 14.43 21.47 3.16
CA LEU A 134 14.40 22.10 4.47
C LEU A 134 15.31 21.35 5.46
N LEU A 135 16.37 22.01 5.90
CA LEU A 135 17.22 21.54 7.00
C LEU A 135 16.83 22.28 8.29
N TRP A 136 16.28 21.53 9.24
CA TRP A 136 15.65 22.07 10.44
C TRP A 136 16.43 21.69 11.70
N HIS A 137 16.90 22.73 12.38
CA HIS A 137 17.60 22.67 13.66
C HIS A 137 16.85 23.39 14.78
N ALA A 138 15.68 23.96 14.50
CA ALA A 138 14.97 24.82 15.43
C ALA A 138 14.41 24.02 16.62
N GLY A 139 14.09 24.72 17.71
CA GLY A 139 13.73 24.10 18.98
C GLY A 139 12.29 23.58 19.03
N ALA A 140 11.93 22.99 20.18
CA ALA A 140 10.62 22.36 20.43
C ALA A 140 9.39 23.28 20.31
N GLN A 141 9.59 24.60 20.16
CA GLN A 141 8.49 25.57 20.00
C GLN A 141 8.35 26.05 18.55
N SER A 142 9.21 25.59 17.65
CA SER A 142 9.21 25.96 16.25
C SER A 142 8.05 25.30 15.46
N LEU A 143 7.73 25.81 14.27
CA LEU A 143 6.58 25.35 13.47
C LEU A 143 6.95 25.27 11.98
N VAL A 144 6.62 24.15 11.33
CA VAL A 144 6.53 24.02 9.88
C VAL A 144 5.12 23.58 9.54
N GLU A 145 4.37 24.38 8.78
CA GLU A 145 2.98 24.06 8.43
C GLU A 145 2.63 24.36 6.98
N ASP A 146 1.73 23.58 6.38
CA ASP A 146 1.23 23.82 5.02
C ASP A 146 2.37 23.98 3.98
N VAL A 147 3.47 23.26 4.20
CA VAL A 147 4.62 23.23 3.30
C VAL A 147 4.52 22.01 2.41
N LYS A 148 4.75 22.22 1.11
CA LYS A 148 4.83 21.15 0.12
C LYS A 148 6.24 21.01 -0.43
N PHE A 149 6.77 19.80 -0.42
CA PHE A 149 8.04 19.46 -1.05
C PHE A 149 7.78 18.92 -2.47
N GLN A 150 8.12 19.71 -3.47
CA GLN A 150 7.83 19.45 -4.88
C GLN A 150 8.94 18.57 -5.50
N GLY A 151 8.61 17.79 -6.53
CA GLY A 151 9.59 16.96 -7.25
C GLY A 151 9.01 15.72 -7.94
N GLY A 152 7.78 15.35 -7.61
CA GLY A 152 7.05 14.23 -8.18
C GLY A 152 5.56 14.56 -8.34
N HIS A 153 4.69 13.59 -8.04
CA HIS A 153 3.25 13.70 -8.31
C HIS A 153 2.60 14.93 -7.66
N GLY A 154 1.70 15.57 -8.41
CA GLY A 154 0.98 16.76 -7.97
C GLY A 154 1.80 18.05 -7.96
N THR A 155 3.05 18.05 -8.44
CA THR A 155 3.83 19.27 -8.65
C THR A 155 3.28 20.05 -9.86
N ASP A 156 3.04 21.35 -9.70
CA ASP A 156 2.59 22.23 -10.78
C ASP A 156 3.75 23.04 -11.36
N LEU A 157 3.88 22.98 -12.68
CA LEU A 157 4.87 23.74 -13.46
C LEU A 157 4.42 25.18 -13.70
N ALA A 158 5.37 26.03 -14.12
CA ALA A 158 5.13 27.46 -14.34
C ALA A 158 4.05 27.74 -15.40
N ASP A 159 3.85 26.83 -16.35
CA ASP A 159 2.84 26.91 -17.40
C ASP A 159 1.47 26.35 -16.99
N GLY A 160 1.33 25.88 -15.74
CA GLY A 160 0.12 25.27 -15.20
C GLY A 160 -0.08 23.80 -15.57
N SER A 161 0.87 23.18 -16.28
CA SER A 161 0.87 21.74 -16.49
C SER A 161 1.34 20.99 -15.23
N ARG A 162 0.94 19.72 -15.10
CA ARG A 162 1.41 18.86 -14.02
C ARG A 162 2.77 18.25 -14.38
N PHE A 163 3.63 18.18 -13.38
CA PHE A 163 4.88 17.45 -13.47
C PHE A 163 4.61 15.95 -13.64
N ASP A 164 5.32 15.32 -14.58
CA ASP A 164 5.31 13.88 -14.79
C ASP A 164 6.74 13.36 -14.62
N PRO A 165 7.04 12.62 -13.52
CA PRO A 165 8.36 12.07 -13.29
C PRO A 165 8.65 10.84 -14.16
N TYR A 166 7.77 10.43 -15.08
CA TYR A 166 7.91 9.18 -15.84
C TYR A 166 8.22 9.35 -17.32
N ASN A 167 9.18 8.55 -17.78
CA ASN A 167 9.33 8.19 -19.17
C ASN A 167 8.17 7.27 -19.63
N ALA A 168 8.11 7.00 -20.93
CA ALA A 168 6.96 6.32 -21.55
C ALA A 168 6.65 4.90 -21.03
N ASN A 169 7.57 4.25 -20.31
CA ASN A 169 7.37 2.93 -19.72
C ASN A 169 7.45 2.92 -18.18
N HIS A 170 7.42 4.10 -17.53
CA HIS A 170 7.38 4.27 -16.08
C HIS A 170 8.58 3.62 -15.36
N THR A 171 9.78 3.73 -15.95
CA THR A 171 11.02 3.15 -15.37
C THR A 171 12.04 4.17 -14.91
N GLY A 172 11.76 5.46 -15.07
CA GLY A 172 12.62 6.58 -14.69
C GLY A 172 12.10 7.88 -15.28
N ASP A 173 12.82 8.98 -15.04
CA ASP A 173 12.51 10.31 -15.61
C ASP A 173 12.65 10.36 -17.14
N PRO A 174 11.86 11.17 -17.86
CA PRO A 174 12.10 11.45 -19.28
C PRO A 174 13.48 12.02 -19.58
N ASP A 175 14.01 12.85 -18.67
CA ASP A 175 15.39 13.34 -18.72
C ASP A 175 16.31 12.40 -17.93
N PRO A 176 17.18 11.62 -18.60
CA PRO A 176 18.05 10.65 -17.93
C PRO A 176 19.07 11.30 -16.97
N ALA A 177 19.26 12.62 -17.01
CA ALA A 177 20.09 13.32 -16.03
C ALA A 177 19.39 13.48 -14.66
N LYS A 178 18.06 13.42 -14.63
CA LYS A 178 17.25 13.49 -13.40
C LYS A 178 17.05 12.09 -12.84
N ARG A 179 18.00 11.69 -12.00
CA ARG A 179 17.96 10.38 -11.36
C ARG A 179 17.08 10.44 -10.12
N TRP A 180 16.07 9.59 -10.03
CA TRP A 180 15.36 9.32 -8.77
C TRP A 180 16.34 8.89 -7.68
N ASP A 181 16.02 9.13 -6.41
CA ASP A 181 16.90 8.76 -5.29
C ASP A 181 18.33 9.35 -5.38
N ALA A 182 18.42 10.61 -5.81
CA ALA A 182 19.71 11.27 -6.01
C ALA A 182 19.97 12.43 -5.06
N GLN A 183 18.99 12.81 -4.23
CA GLN A 183 19.09 13.94 -3.32
C GLN A 183 18.99 13.50 -1.86
N TYR A 184 19.37 14.38 -0.94
CA TYR A 184 19.11 14.21 0.49
C TYR A 184 17.60 14.31 0.76
N PRO A 185 17.12 14.00 1.98
CA PRO A 185 15.69 14.01 2.27
C PRO A 185 15.05 15.37 2.00
N SER A 186 13.78 15.40 1.63
CA SER A 186 13.05 16.64 1.37
C SER A 186 13.04 17.51 2.64
N LEU A 187 12.62 16.92 3.77
CA LEU A 187 12.75 17.49 5.11
C LEU A 187 13.80 16.73 5.91
N TRP A 188 14.81 17.43 6.43
CA TRP A 188 15.76 16.88 7.39
C TRP A 188 15.73 17.66 8.70
N VAL A 189 15.19 17.06 9.76
CA VAL A 189 15.32 17.55 11.14
C VAL A 189 16.56 16.94 11.78
N ARG A 190 17.50 17.78 12.23
CA ARG A 190 18.76 17.32 12.83
C ARG A 190 19.05 18.05 14.14
N GLY A 191 18.95 17.35 15.27
CA GLY A 191 19.12 17.94 16.60
C GLY A 191 18.05 18.95 17.03
N GLY A 192 17.03 19.18 16.19
CA GLY A 192 15.90 20.08 16.46
C GLY A 192 14.61 19.31 16.79
N GLY A 193 13.51 20.06 16.89
CA GLY A 193 12.16 19.54 17.13
C GLY A 193 11.10 20.56 16.72
N GLY A 194 9.94 20.52 17.37
CA GLY A 194 8.81 21.44 17.09
C GLY A 194 7.61 20.75 16.46
N THR A 195 6.68 21.54 15.93
CA THR A 195 5.47 21.04 15.28
C THR A 195 5.62 21.05 13.77
N PHE A 196 5.25 19.94 13.12
CA PHE A 196 5.18 19.76 11.68
C PHE A 196 3.74 19.38 11.33
N ALA A 197 3.01 20.22 10.62
CA ALA A 197 1.56 20.02 10.43
C ALA A 197 1.11 20.24 8.99
N ASN A 198 0.25 19.36 8.47
CA ASN A 198 -0.31 19.49 7.13
C ASN A 198 0.80 19.61 6.07
N LEU A 199 1.74 18.66 6.09
CA LEU A 199 2.87 18.63 5.15
C LEU A 199 2.62 17.59 4.07
N TRP A 200 3.05 17.89 2.85
CA TRP A 200 3.01 16.94 1.74
C TRP A 200 4.36 16.87 1.05
N SER A 201 4.94 15.66 0.98
CA SER A 201 6.23 15.43 0.32
C SER A 201 6.10 14.38 -0.79
N PRO A 202 5.74 14.77 -2.02
CA PRO A 202 5.79 13.90 -3.19
C PRO A 202 7.04 14.16 -4.03
N ASP A 203 8.26 13.91 -3.52
CA ASP A 203 9.52 14.21 -4.22
C ASP A 203 10.34 12.94 -4.52
N THR A 204 10.16 12.41 -5.72
CA THR A 204 10.81 11.17 -6.17
C THR A 204 12.35 11.26 -6.25
N TYR A 205 12.94 12.46 -6.25
CA TYR A 205 14.39 12.61 -6.30
C TYR A 205 15.05 12.53 -4.92
N ALA A 206 14.31 12.87 -3.86
CA ALA A 206 14.79 12.77 -2.51
C ALA A 206 14.86 11.32 -2.05
N GLN A 207 15.90 10.98 -1.30
CA GLN A 207 16.05 9.64 -0.75
C GLN A 207 14.98 9.29 0.31
N ALA A 208 14.35 10.30 0.91
CA ALA A 208 13.22 10.17 1.82
C ALA A 208 12.42 11.48 1.95
N GLY A 209 11.15 11.41 2.34
CA GLY A 209 10.35 12.60 2.57
C GLY A 209 10.73 13.34 3.83
N MET A 210 10.85 12.60 4.94
CA MET A 210 11.29 13.17 6.22
C MET A 210 12.33 12.29 6.91
N LEU A 211 13.48 12.88 7.21
CA LEU A 211 14.50 12.33 8.11
C LEU A 211 14.51 13.14 9.41
N VAL A 212 14.29 12.48 10.54
CA VAL A 212 14.59 13.02 11.88
C VAL A 212 15.81 12.30 12.42
N SER A 213 16.78 13.06 12.92
CA SER A 213 18.02 12.46 13.40
C SER A 213 18.67 13.22 14.54
N GLU A 214 19.39 12.48 15.39
CA GLU A 214 20.30 13.00 16.41
C GLU A 214 19.62 13.99 17.35
N THR A 215 18.43 13.66 17.87
CA THR A 215 17.64 14.61 18.66
C THR A 215 16.86 13.96 19.80
N ASP A 216 16.96 14.60 20.97
CA ASP A 216 16.06 14.42 22.11
C ASP A 216 15.11 15.63 22.27
N THR A 217 15.13 16.57 21.32
CA THR A 217 14.22 17.71 21.33
C THR A 217 12.83 17.23 20.92
N PRO A 218 11.77 17.46 21.72
CA PRO A 218 10.44 16.98 21.40
C PRO A 218 9.92 17.48 20.04
N GLY A 219 9.26 16.58 19.32
CA GLY A 219 8.66 16.87 18.02
C GLY A 219 7.31 16.21 17.82
N HIS A 220 6.42 16.90 17.09
CA HIS A 220 5.08 16.43 16.79
C HIS A 220 4.79 16.58 15.30
N VAL A 221 4.40 15.49 14.66
CA VAL A 221 3.99 15.47 13.25
C VAL A 221 2.49 15.21 13.17
N TYR A 222 1.74 16.12 12.57
CA TYR A 222 0.29 16.04 12.40
C TYR A 222 -0.06 16.01 10.91
N GLN A 223 -0.76 14.96 10.46
CA GLN A 223 -1.32 14.88 9.11
C GLN A 223 -0.27 15.16 8.02
N MET A 224 0.83 14.43 8.06
CA MET A 224 1.85 14.48 7.01
C MET A 224 1.62 13.31 6.05
N SER A 225 1.59 13.63 4.76
CA SER A 225 1.63 12.67 3.66
C SER A 225 3.05 12.70 3.07
N SER A 226 3.75 11.56 3.15
CA SER A 226 5.08 11.36 2.56
C SER A 226 4.97 10.27 1.51
N GLU A 227 5.24 10.61 0.26
CA GLU A 227 4.86 9.77 -0.87
C GLU A 227 5.94 9.72 -1.95
N HIS A 228 6.02 8.60 -2.66
CA HIS A 228 6.79 8.43 -3.89
C HIS A 228 8.32 8.52 -3.75
N HIS A 229 8.87 8.32 -2.56
CA HIS A 229 10.32 8.26 -2.37
C HIS A 229 10.83 6.84 -2.59
N VAL A 230 11.99 6.71 -3.24
CA VAL A 230 12.48 5.39 -3.69
C VAL A 230 12.94 4.49 -2.54
N ARG A 231 13.52 5.05 -1.47
CA ARG A 231 14.09 4.25 -0.37
C ARG A 231 13.18 4.14 0.84
N ALA A 232 12.74 5.28 1.37
CA ALA A 232 11.92 5.33 2.57
C ALA A 232 11.08 6.59 2.61
N GLU A 233 9.94 6.55 3.27
CA GLU A 233 9.08 7.72 3.40
C GLU A 233 9.45 8.53 4.64
N PHE A 234 9.47 7.85 5.79
CA PHE A 234 9.98 8.38 7.05
C PHE A 234 11.23 7.63 7.51
N VAL A 235 12.23 8.38 7.96
CA VAL A 235 13.43 7.82 8.59
C VAL A 235 13.64 8.49 9.94
N LEU A 236 13.77 7.69 11.01
CA LEU A 236 14.09 8.15 12.35
C LEU A 236 15.38 7.46 12.81
N ASP A 237 16.40 8.24 13.17
CA ASP A 237 17.70 7.68 13.57
C ASP A 237 18.29 8.43 14.77
N HIS A 238 18.45 7.76 15.91
CA HIS A 238 18.84 8.40 17.17
C HIS A 238 17.86 9.51 17.58
N VAL A 239 16.57 9.16 17.70
CA VAL A 239 15.46 10.07 18.01
C VAL A 239 14.73 9.64 19.28
N ALA A 240 14.36 10.62 20.11
CA ALA A 240 13.49 10.41 21.26
C ALA A 240 12.48 11.53 21.48
N HIS A 241 11.32 11.19 22.07
CA HIS A 241 10.23 12.10 22.43
C HIS A 241 9.45 12.65 21.22
N TRP A 242 9.16 11.78 20.24
CA TRP A 242 8.45 12.16 19.01
C TRP A 242 7.13 11.44 18.84
N GLU A 243 6.15 12.19 18.34
CA GLU A 243 4.82 11.67 18.03
C GLU A 243 4.46 11.92 16.56
N PHE A 244 4.00 10.89 15.87
CA PHE A 244 3.45 10.94 14.52
C PHE A 244 1.96 10.63 14.59
N LEU A 245 1.14 11.61 14.22
CA LEU A 245 -0.30 11.59 14.39
C LEU A 245 -0.98 11.74 13.03
N ALA A 246 -1.59 10.66 12.56
CA ALA A 246 -2.07 10.47 11.21
C ALA A 246 -0.99 10.64 10.11
N PRO A 247 0.19 9.98 10.23
CA PRO A 247 1.08 9.87 9.08
C PRO A 247 0.43 8.98 8.02
N GLN A 248 0.51 9.41 6.77
CA GLN A 248 0.16 8.60 5.62
C GLN A 248 1.40 8.46 4.73
N THR A 249 1.55 7.30 4.10
CA THR A 249 2.57 7.09 3.08
C THR A 249 2.02 6.47 1.81
N GLU A 250 2.67 6.76 0.67
CA GLU A 250 2.32 6.18 -0.64
C GLU A 250 3.54 5.67 -1.40
N GLU A 251 3.50 4.41 -1.82
CA GLU A 251 4.49 3.83 -2.73
C GLU A 251 3.86 3.40 -4.07
N GLU A 252 4.38 3.88 -5.20
CA GLU A 252 3.88 3.59 -6.56
C GLU A 252 4.75 2.58 -7.33
N ALA A 253 4.17 2.02 -8.39
CA ALA A 253 4.78 0.92 -9.13
C ALA A 253 6.02 1.30 -9.94
N GLY A 254 6.32 2.57 -10.20
CA GLY A 254 7.48 2.98 -10.99
C GLY A 254 8.75 3.08 -10.16
N GLU A 255 8.70 3.95 -9.16
CA GLU A 255 9.81 4.58 -8.46
C GLU A 255 10.08 3.96 -7.08
N SER A 256 9.04 3.57 -6.35
CA SER A 256 9.14 3.26 -4.92
C SER A 256 8.69 1.83 -4.59
N GLN A 257 8.82 0.90 -5.54
CA GLN A 257 8.37 -0.49 -5.38
C GLN A 257 8.94 -1.19 -4.12
N ASP A 258 10.14 -0.80 -3.69
CA ASP A 258 10.87 -1.38 -2.54
C ASP A 258 11.00 -0.41 -1.36
N ALA A 259 10.33 0.74 -1.42
CA ALA A 259 10.40 1.72 -0.35
C ALA A 259 9.78 1.16 0.95
N VAL A 260 10.30 1.64 2.07
CA VAL A 260 9.78 1.35 3.40
C VAL A 260 9.08 2.59 3.93
N SER A 261 7.84 2.45 4.38
CA SER A 261 7.07 3.57 4.93
C SER A 261 7.75 4.20 6.17
N PHE A 262 8.24 3.39 7.12
CA PHE A 262 9.07 3.86 8.24
C PHE A 262 10.35 3.02 8.40
N ASP A 263 11.52 3.65 8.36
CA ASP A 263 12.80 3.07 8.81
C ASP A 263 13.24 3.73 10.12
N ILE A 264 13.08 3.01 11.24
CA ILE A 264 13.33 3.51 12.59
C ILE A 264 14.53 2.78 13.19
N ARG A 265 15.55 3.56 13.56
CA ARG A 265 16.86 3.06 13.97
C ARG A 265 17.32 3.74 15.26
N HIS A 266 17.89 2.98 16.19
CA HIS A 266 18.53 3.53 17.40
C HIS A 266 17.67 4.54 18.19
N SER A 267 16.35 4.37 18.15
CA SER A 267 15.38 5.38 18.61
C SER A 267 14.46 4.80 19.68
N HIS A 268 13.92 5.67 20.53
CA HIS A 268 13.03 5.26 21.61
C HIS A 268 12.02 6.33 22.01
N ASP A 269 11.02 5.96 22.81
CA ASP A 269 9.96 6.88 23.26
C ASP A 269 9.28 7.59 22.08
N LEU A 270 8.67 6.76 21.24
CA LEU A 270 7.98 7.17 20.02
C LEU A 270 6.51 6.73 20.03
N LEU A 271 5.62 7.62 19.57
CA LEU A 271 4.23 7.30 19.29
C LEU A 271 3.95 7.41 17.79
N ILE A 272 3.36 6.38 17.21
CA ILE A 272 2.85 6.38 15.83
C ILE A 272 1.36 6.02 15.90
N ALA A 273 0.49 7.00 15.66
CA ALA A 273 -0.95 6.86 15.83
C ALA A 273 -1.74 7.23 14.57
N ASN A 274 -2.84 6.51 14.31
CA ASN A 274 -3.67 6.65 13.12
C ASN A 274 -2.87 6.51 11.81
N TYR A 275 -1.92 5.58 11.83
CA TYR A 275 -0.96 5.40 10.75
C TYR A 275 -1.58 4.63 9.59
N HIS A 276 -1.48 5.21 8.40
CA HIS A 276 -1.93 4.59 7.15
C HIS A 276 -0.73 4.37 6.22
N ALA A 277 -0.25 3.14 6.13
CA ALA A 277 0.80 2.76 5.18
C ALA A 277 0.15 2.23 3.90
N TYR A 278 0.20 3.00 2.83
CA TYR A 278 -0.54 2.67 1.62
C TYR A 278 0.41 2.41 0.45
N ARG A 279 0.40 1.19 -0.11
CA ARG A 279 1.11 0.91 -1.37
C ARG A 279 0.15 1.13 -2.53
N VAL A 280 0.38 2.18 -3.30
CA VAL A 280 -0.51 2.64 -4.36
C VAL A 280 -0.80 1.55 -5.39
N THR A 281 -1.97 1.72 -6.01
CA THR A 281 -2.46 1.07 -7.23
C THR A 281 -1.33 0.51 -8.10
N ARG A 282 -1.52 -0.68 -8.69
CA ARG A 282 -0.59 -1.24 -9.71
C ARG A 282 0.77 -1.73 -9.19
N SER A 283 1.00 -1.76 -7.88
CA SER A 283 2.17 -2.42 -7.30
C SER A 283 2.36 -3.82 -7.92
N LEU A 284 3.57 -4.10 -8.40
CA LEU A 284 3.87 -5.32 -9.18
C LEU A 284 4.33 -6.49 -8.31
N LYS A 285 4.69 -6.23 -7.05
CA LYS A 285 5.22 -7.18 -6.07
C LYS A 285 4.94 -6.68 -4.66
N PRO A 286 4.91 -7.55 -3.64
CA PRO A 286 4.90 -7.09 -2.26
C PRO A 286 6.22 -6.40 -1.91
N ALA A 287 6.19 -5.50 -0.92
CA ALA A 287 7.40 -5.02 -0.23
C ALA A 287 7.50 -5.74 1.13
N PRO A 288 8.70 -5.99 1.69
CA PRO A 288 8.84 -6.83 2.87
C PRO A 288 8.13 -6.32 4.12
N THR A 289 8.10 -5.00 4.35
CA THR A 289 7.46 -4.45 5.55
C THR A 289 7.15 -2.96 5.42
N ALA A 290 6.07 -2.51 6.06
CA ALA A 290 5.75 -1.08 6.17
C ALA A 290 6.69 -0.37 7.17
N VAL A 291 6.93 -0.98 8.33
CA VAL A 291 7.82 -0.43 9.37
C VAL A 291 8.99 -1.36 9.61
N ARG A 292 10.21 -0.87 9.40
CA ARG A 292 11.44 -1.55 9.77
C ARG A 292 12.00 -0.94 11.05
N LEU A 293 12.28 -1.79 12.04
CA LEU A 293 12.88 -1.41 13.32
C LEU A 293 14.28 -2.02 13.46
N THR A 294 15.25 -1.20 13.87
CA THR A 294 16.61 -1.61 14.22
C THR A 294 17.05 -0.95 15.51
N ASP A 295 17.35 -1.73 16.54
CA ASP A 295 17.83 -1.27 17.84
C ASP A 295 16.94 -0.21 18.48
N THR A 296 15.65 -0.54 18.63
CA THR A 296 14.62 0.36 19.15
C THR A 296 13.96 -0.19 20.42
N ARG A 297 13.42 0.70 21.25
CA ARG A 297 12.65 0.38 22.47
C ARG A 297 11.61 1.45 22.77
N ASP A 298 10.60 1.13 23.56
CA ASP A 298 9.56 2.09 23.98
C ASP A 298 8.83 2.75 22.79
N LEU A 299 8.30 1.91 21.89
CA LEU A 299 7.50 2.34 20.74
C LEU A 299 6.03 1.99 20.96
N HIS A 300 5.16 2.93 20.63
CA HIS A 300 3.72 2.79 20.77
C HIS A 300 3.05 2.98 19.41
N PHE A 301 2.35 1.96 18.93
CA PHE A 301 1.52 2.03 17.74
C PHE A 301 0.06 2.05 18.11
N ARG A 302 -0.73 2.94 17.49
CA ARG A 302 -2.17 3.05 17.71
C ARG A 302 -2.89 3.18 16.37
N ASN A 303 -3.95 2.40 16.17
CA ASN A 303 -4.78 2.42 14.97
C ASN A 303 -3.94 2.38 13.67
N VAL A 304 -3.39 1.22 13.37
CA VAL A 304 -2.53 0.98 12.21
C VAL A 304 -3.32 0.29 11.11
N HIS A 305 -3.24 0.86 9.90
CA HIS A 305 -3.85 0.36 8.68
C HIS A 305 -2.76 0.23 7.60
N VAL A 306 -2.59 -0.97 7.04
CA VAL A 306 -1.58 -1.26 6.01
C VAL A 306 -2.25 -1.96 4.82
N ASN A 307 -2.36 -1.28 3.69
CA ASN A 307 -3.10 -1.80 2.54
C ASN A 307 -2.40 -1.49 1.20
N ALA A 308 -2.90 -2.09 0.12
CA ALA A 308 -2.58 -1.68 -1.24
C ALA A 308 -3.82 -1.39 -2.09
N GLU A 309 -4.99 -1.62 -1.53
CA GLU A 309 -6.25 -1.50 -2.21
C GLU A 309 -6.66 -0.03 -2.41
N SER A 310 -6.67 0.41 -3.68
CA SER A 310 -7.21 1.70 -4.13
C SER A 310 -8.50 1.58 -4.92
N GLY A 311 -9.28 2.66 -4.88
CA GLY A 311 -10.26 2.96 -5.90
C GLY A 311 -9.70 3.50 -7.21
N PHE A 312 -10.24 2.98 -8.31
CA PHE A 312 -10.13 3.48 -9.66
C PHE A 312 -11.53 3.75 -10.22
N GLY A 313 -11.85 5.01 -10.46
CA GLY A 313 -13.09 5.44 -11.11
C GLY A 313 -12.92 5.60 -12.60
N THR A 314 -13.82 5.01 -13.39
CA THR A 314 -13.81 5.15 -14.87
C THR A 314 -15.20 4.99 -15.48
N CYS A 315 -15.33 5.43 -16.72
CA CYS A 315 -16.51 5.19 -17.55
C CYS A 315 -16.08 4.45 -18.82
N ASP A 316 -16.83 3.42 -19.17
CA ASP A 316 -16.58 2.62 -20.36
C ASP A 316 -17.89 2.21 -21.06
N GLU A 317 -17.83 1.27 -22.00
CA GLU A 317 -19.00 0.75 -22.71
C GLU A 317 -20.06 0.12 -21.79
N ASN A 318 -19.71 -0.20 -20.53
CA ASN A 318 -20.59 -0.73 -19.49
C ASN A 318 -21.01 0.34 -18.47
N GLY A 319 -20.81 1.62 -18.80
CA GLY A 319 -21.16 2.78 -17.96
C GLY A 319 -20.10 3.15 -16.93
N CYS A 320 -20.40 4.13 -16.09
CA CYS A 320 -19.47 4.61 -15.06
C CYS A 320 -19.53 3.75 -13.80
N ALA A 321 -18.36 3.43 -13.24
CA ALA A 321 -18.25 2.73 -11.96
C ALA A 321 -16.87 2.95 -11.34
N THR A 322 -16.72 2.48 -10.10
CA THR A 322 -15.46 2.46 -9.37
C THR A 322 -15.10 1.01 -9.04
N TYR A 323 -13.82 0.67 -9.19
CA TYR A 323 -13.24 -0.58 -8.71
C TYR A 323 -12.29 -0.30 -7.58
N LEU A 324 -12.44 -0.98 -6.45
CA LEU A 324 -11.87 -0.54 -5.16
C LEU A 324 -10.65 -1.38 -4.74
N ARG A 325 -10.13 -2.18 -5.67
CA ARG A 325 -8.99 -3.08 -5.45
C ARG A 325 -7.97 -3.03 -6.57
N ALA A 326 -7.53 -1.84 -6.95
CA ALA A 326 -6.61 -1.68 -8.08
C ALA A 326 -5.15 -2.13 -7.80
N SER A 327 -4.92 -2.84 -6.69
CA SER A 327 -3.74 -3.64 -6.40
C SER A 327 -4.10 -4.70 -5.36
N LYS A 328 -3.40 -5.84 -5.40
CA LYS A 328 -3.45 -6.87 -4.35
C LYS A 328 -2.09 -7.11 -3.68
N PHE A 329 -1.15 -6.16 -3.82
CA PHE A 329 0.22 -6.30 -3.32
C PHE A 329 0.55 -5.30 -2.20
N PRO A 330 -0.03 -5.44 -1.00
CA PRO A 330 0.41 -4.68 0.18
C PRO A 330 1.78 -5.17 0.68
N TYR A 331 2.29 -4.50 1.71
CA TYR A 331 3.48 -4.95 2.45
C TYR A 331 3.29 -6.36 3.03
N GLU A 332 4.29 -7.23 2.99
CA GLU A 332 4.19 -8.59 3.60
C GLU A 332 3.89 -8.52 5.09
N ASN A 333 4.55 -7.60 5.80
CA ASN A 333 4.44 -7.41 7.24
C ASN A 333 4.10 -5.95 7.57
N ALA A 334 3.29 -5.71 8.58
CA ALA A 334 3.11 -4.34 9.08
C ALA A 334 4.39 -3.84 9.74
N ILE A 335 5.05 -4.69 10.54
CA ILE A 335 6.29 -4.35 11.24
C ILE A 335 7.28 -5.49 11.15
N GLN A 336 8.54 -5.18 10.90
CA GLN A 336 9.69 -6.07 11.03
C GLN A 336 10.67 -5.48 12.05
N ASP A 337 10.86 -6.19 13.16
CA ASP A 337 11.96 -5.92 14.10
C ASP A 337 13.17 -6.77 13.70
N VAL A 338 14.13 -6.12 13.05
CA VAL A 338 15.34 -6.77 12.54
C VAL A 338 16.23 -7.21 13.70
N THR A 339 16.31 -6.41 14.77
CA THR A 339 17.17 -6.70 15.93
C THR A 339 16.70 -7.93 16.67
N ARG A 340 15.39 -8.06 16.88
CA ARG A 340 14.79 -9.19 17.61
C ARG A 340 14.40 -10.35 16.69
N SER A 341 14.51 -10.18 15.37
CA SER A 341 14.04 -11.13 14.36
C SER A 341 12.56 -11.49 14.53
N LEU A 342 11.72 -10.46 14.75
CA LEU A 342 10.28 -10.58 14.94
C LEU A 342 9.51 -9.88 13.83
N GLU A 343 8.30 -10.35 13.55
CA GLU A 343 7.41 -9.78 12.55
C GLU A 343 6.00 -9.63 13.13
N VAL A 344 5.37 -8.49 12.87
CA VAL A 344 3.93 -8.29 13.03
C VAL A 344 3.31 -8.42 11.66
N ARG A 345 2.61 -9.52 11.44
CA ARG A 345 2.05 -9.87 10.13
C ARG A 345 0.65 -9.33 9.92
N GLU A 346 -0.12 -9.13 10.99
CA GLU A 346 -1.40 -8.45 10.93
C GLU A 346 -1.22 -7.03 10.40
N ARG A 347 -1.96 -6.69 9.34
CA ARG A 347 -1.94 -5.37 8.70
C ARG A 347 -2.91 -4.37 9.32
N GLU A 348 -3.84 -4.88 10.12
CA GLU A 348 -4.88 -4.12 10.80
C GLU A 348 -4.79 -4.38 12.30
N PHE A 349 -4.49 -3.37 13.11
CA PHE A 349 -4.55 -3.50 14.57
C PHE A 349 -4.75 -2.17 15.29
N ALA A 350 -5.47 -2.23 16.42
CA ALA A 350 -5.82 -1.04 17.20
C ALA A 350 -4.68 -0.53 18.10
N ALA A 351 -3.86 -1.41 18.65
CA ALA A 351 -2.75 -1.03 19.52
C ALA A 351 -1.65 -2.09 19.55
N LEU A 352 -0.41 -1.64 19.65
CA LEU A 352 0.77 -2.46 19.94
C LEU A 352 1.77 -1.62 20.74
N ASP A 353 2.28 -2.18 21.83
CA ASP A 353 3.32 -1.58 22.66
C ASP A 353 4.58 -2.45 22.62
N LEU A 354 5.69 -1.85 22.17
CA LEU A 354 7.00 -2.49 22.09
C LEU A 354 7.90 -1.96 23.21
N THR A 355 7.55 -2.30 24.46
CA THR A 355 8.20 -1.82 25.69
C THR A 355 9.03 -2.90 26.41
N SER A 356 8.97 -4.14 25.93
CA SER A 356 9.66 -5.30 26.53
C SER A 356 10.62 -5.89 25.52
N ASP A 357 11.81 -6.26 25.99
CA ASP A 357 12.80 -6.99 25.18
C ASP A 357 12.42 -8.45 24.92
N THR A 358 11.43 -8.98 25.65
CA THR A 358 10.93 -10.35 25.49
C THR A 358 9.49 -10.35 25.00
N VAL A 359 9.21 -11.11 23.95
CA VAL A 359 7.87 -11.37 23.43
C VAL A 359 7.51 -12.84 23.66
N ALA A 360 6.35 -13.11 24.25
CA ALA A 360 5.86 -14.47 24.43
C ALA A 360 5.54 -15.13 23.07
N PRO A 361 5.88 -16.41 22.86
CA PRO A 361 5.51 -17.11 21.63
C PRO A 361 3.98 -17.17 21.45
N ALA A 362 3.53 -17.10 20.20
CA ALA A 362 2.12 -17.32 19.88
C ALA A 362 1.71 -18.77 20.18
N THR A 363 0.49 -18.97 20.68
CA THR A 363 -0.06 -20.31 20.94
C THR A 363 -0.57 -20.95 19.65
N GLN A 364 0.00 -22.09 19.25
CA GLN A 364 -0.38 -22.81 18.03
C GLN A 364 -1.57 -23.78 18.20
N GLY A 365 -2.00 -24.03 19.44
CA GLY A 365 -3.16 -24.88 19.74
C GLY A 365 -2.99 -26.32 19.26
N ALA A 366 -4.03 -26.91 18.65
CA ALA A 366 -4.04 -28.31 18.20
C ALA A 366 -3.07 -28.60 17.03
N PHE A 367 -2.40 -27.59 16.50
CA PHE A 367 -1.53 -27.68 15.33
C PHE A 367 -0.06 -27.35 15.65
N ALA A 368 0.33 -27.34 16.92
CA ALA A 368 1.71 -27.08 17.33
C ALA A 368 2.74 -28.05 16.70
N ASP A 369 2.35 -29.29 16.45
CA ASP A 369 3.20 -30.32 15.84
C ASP A 369 3.03 -30.41 14.30
N ALA A 370 2.31 -29.46 13.66
CA ALA A 370 2.08 -29.50 12.23
C ALA A 370 3.39 -29.34 11.45
N LYS A 371 3.74 -30.35 10.66
CA LYS A 371 4.96 -30.32 9.84
C LYS A 371 4.74 -29.47 8.59
N VAL A 372 5.38 -28.31 8.54
CA VAL A 372 5.42 -27.43 7.38
C VAL A 372 6.64 -27.76 6.51
N GLU A 373 6.41 -28.20 5.28
CA GLU A 373 7.44 -28.57 4.31
C GLU A 373 7.49 -27.53 3.19
N LYS A 374 8.66 -26.90 2.96
CA LYS A 374 8.87 -26.07 1.76
C LYS A 374 9.02 -26.99 0.55
N LEU A 375 8.11 -26.88 -0.41
CA LEU A 375 8.00 -27.78 -1.56
C LEU A 375 8.73 -27.24 -2.79
N ALA A 376 8.70 -25.92 -2.97
CA ALA A 376 9.37 -25.20 -4.06
C ALA A 376 9.53 -23.72 -3.68
N SER A 377 10.49 -23.03 -4.31
CA SER A 377 10.73 -21.59 -4.11
C SER A 377 11.43 -20.97 -5.31
N GLY A 378 11.61 -19.64 -5.28
CA GLY A 378 12.29 -18.88 -6.34
C GLY A 378 11.33 -18.19 -7.30
N PHE A 379 10.10 -17.96 -6.87
CA PHE A 379 9.06 -17.28 -7.64
C PHE A 379 9.12 -15.77 -7.39
N TYR A 380 8.73 -14.99 -8.40
CA TYR A 380 8.60 -13.55 -8.25
C TYR A 380 7.35 -13.20 -7.45
N ALA A 381 6.19 -13.72 -7.85
CA ALA A 381 4.93 -13.60 -7.12
C ALA A 381 3.98 -14.75 -7.50
N ALA A 382 4.16 -15.92 -6.87
CA ALA A 382 3.30 -17.07 -7.12
C ALA A 382 1.87 -16.84 -6.62
N ALA A 383 0.88 -17.20 -7.43
CA ALA A 383 -0.55 -17.09 -7.12
C ALA A 383 -1.40 -17.99 -8.04
N GLY A 384 -2.72 -17.93 -7.90
CA GLY A 384 -3.66 -18.44 -8.88
C GLY A 384 -3.61 -19.95 -9.06
N ALA A 385 -3.32 -20.67 -7.98
CA ALA A 385 -3.15 -22.10 -8.01
C ALA A 385 -4.48 -22.87 -8.11
N ALA A 386 -4.39 -24.10 -8.62
CA ALA A 386 -5.50 -25.04 -8.66
C ALA A 386 -4.98 -26.48 -8.47
N LEU A 387 -5.78 -27.31 -7.79
CA LEU A 387 -5.49 -28.73 -7.61
C LEU A 387 -6.23 -29.56 -8.65
N ALA A 388 -5.49 -30.41 -9.37
CA ALA A 388 -6.10 -31.42 -10.22
C ALA A 388 -6.63 -32.62 -9.40
N PRO A 389 -7.49 -33.48 -9.98
CA PRO A 389 -7.97 -34.69 -9.30
C PRO A 389 -6.85 -35.68 -8.89
N ASP A 390 -5.75 -35.69 -9.64
CA ASP A 390 -4.52 -36.43 -9.31
C ASP A 390 -3.62 -35.69 -8.27
N GLY A 391 -4.09 -34.53 -7.80
CA GLY A 391 -3.49 -33.57 -6.87
C GLY A 391 -2.08 -33.16 -7.24
N THR A 392 -1.81 -33.13 -8.54
CA THR A 392 -0.86 -32.18 -9.08
C THR A 392 -1.37 -30.77 -8.79
N LEU A 393 -0.52 -29.96 -8.16
CA LEU A 393 -0.78 -28.54 -7.93
C LEU A 393 -0.29 -27.75 -9.15
N TYR A 394 -1.18 -27.01 -9.80
CA TYR A 394 -0.81 -26.04 -10.82
C TYR A 394 -0.85 -24.63 -10.23
N PHE A 395 0.06 -23.74 -10.63
CA PHE A 395 0.07 -22.35 -10.17
C PHE A 395 0.82 -21.43 -11.14
N VAL A 396 0.65 -20.12 -10.97
CA VAL A 396 1.15 -19.10 -11.88
C VAL A 396 2.24 -18.27 -11.22
N ASP A 397 3.31 -17.98 -11.96
CA ASP A 397 4.18 -16.83 -11.70
C ASP A 397 3.98 -15.81 -12.83
N HIS A 398 3.16 -14.79 -12.54
CA HIS A 398 2.59 -13.90 -13.54
C HIS A 398 3.65 -13.04 -14.24
N ARG A 399 4.65 -12.54 -13.51
CA ARG A 399 5.70 -11.67 -14.07
C ARG A 399 6.52 -12.38 -15.15
N GLN A 400 6.71 -13.69 -15.01
CA GLN A 400 7.41 -14.52 -15.99
C GLN A 400 6.46 -15.17 -17.00
N GLN A 401 5.14 -14.96 -16.86
CA GLN A 401 4.08 -15.59 -17.63
C GLN A 401 4.19 -17.12 -17.65
N ARG A 402 4.52 -17.71 -16.51
CA ARG A 402 4.74 -19.16 -16.39
C ARG A 402 3.65 -19.83 -15.58
N ILE A 403 3.22 -20.98 -16.08
CA ILE A 403 2.41 -21.93 -15.34
C ILE A 403 3.30 -23.11 -14.92
N TYR A 404 3.35 -23.36 -13.62
CA TYR A 404 4.07 -24.47 -13.02
C TYR A 404 3.11 -25.60 -12.65
N ALA A 405 3.65 -26.82 -12.58
CA ALA A 405 3.07 -27.92 -11.83
C ALA A 405 4.02 -28.34 -10.72
N TRP A 406 3.45 -28.85 -9.63
CA TRP A 406 4.17 -29.52 -8.57
C TRP A 406 3.46 -30.80 -8.17
N SER A 407 4.22 -31.88 -8.04
CA SER A 407 3.76 -33.14 -7.45
C SER A 407 4.88 -33.74 -6.60
N ARG A 408 4.54 -34.58 -5.61
CA ARG A 408 5.57 -35.30 -4.83
C ARG A 408 6.42 -36.24 -5.70
N ALA A 409 5.89 -36.71 -6.83
CA ALA A 409 6.58 -37.67 -7.70
C ALA A 409 7.57 -36.97 -8.63
N ASP A 410 7.17 -35.83 -9.19
CA ASP A 410 7.91 -35.17 -10.27
C ASP A 410 8.64 -33.90 -9.81
N GLY A 411 8.34 -33.41 -8.60
CA GLY A 411 8.81 -32.11 -8.13
C GLY A 411 8.20 -30.95 -8.91
N LEU A 412 8.92 -29.83 -8.94
CA LEU A 412 8.51 -28.62 -9.67
C LEU A 412 8.84 -28.76 -11.16
N ARG A 413 7.88 -28.40 -12.02
CA ARG A 413 8.03 -28.40 -13.48
C ARG A 413 7.31 -27.23 -14.12
N VAL A 414 7.89 -26.63 -15.16
CA VAL A 414 7.18 -25.67 -16.03
C VAL A 414 6.30 -26.46 -16.98
N ILE A 415 5.03 -26.09 -17.12
CA ILE A 415 4.10 -26.73 -18.06
C ILE A 415 3.71 -25.85 -19.22
N ASN A 416 3.81 -24.53 -19.06
CA ASN A 416 3.61 -23.54 -20.10
C ASN A 416 4.35 -22.25 -19.73
N ASP A 417 5.02 -21.65 -20.71
CA ASP A 417 5.72 -20.37 -20.64
C ASP A 417 5.40 -19.51 -21.87
N ALA A 418 4.29 -19.80 -22.54
CA ALA A 418 3.81 -19.00 -23.65
C ALA A 418 3.39 -17.61 -23.11
N PRO A 419 3.65 -16.52 -23.86
CA PRO A 419 3.37 -15.17 -23.42
C PRO A 419 1.87 -14.85 -23.51
N LEU A 420 1.08 -15.49 -22.65
CA LEU A 420 -0.39 -15.45 -22.61
C LEU A 420 -0.92 -14.79 -21.34
N ASP A 421 -0.03 -14.18 -20.54
CA ASP A 421 -0.36 -13.40 -19.35
C ASP A 421 -1.31 -14.09 -18.34
N PRO A 422 -1.02 -15.35 -17.94
CA PRO A 422 -1.88 -16.09 -17.01
C PRO A 422 -1.94 -15.39 -15.65
N VAL A 423 -3.10 -15.45 -14.97
CA VAL A 423 -3.33 -14.85 -13.65
C VAL A 423 -3.88 -15.87 -12.65
N ASN A 424 -4.99 -16.54 -12.98
CA ASN A 424 -5.65 -17.49 -12.09
C ASN A 424 -6.06 -18.77 -12.84
N LEU A 425 -6.03 -19.91 -12.16
CA LEU A 425 -6.30 -21.23 -12.74
C LEU A 425 -7.50 -21.91 -12.06
N ALA A 426 -8.18 -22.75 -12.83
CA ALA A 426 -9.05 -23.82 -12.34
C ALA A 426 -8.81 -25.09 -13.17
N VAL A 427 -9.15 -26.27 -12.64
CA VAL A 427 -8.96 -27.55 -13.34
C VAL A 427 -10.32 -28.18 -13.66
N ASP A 428 -10.56 -28.45 -14.94
CA ASP A 428 -11.77 -29.13 -15.39
C ASP A 428 -11.74 -30.63 -15.09
N ARG A 429 -12.88 -31.32 -15.25
CA ARG A 429 -12.99 -32.75 -14.94
C ARG A 429 -12.11 -33.62 -15.85
N SER A 430 -11.76 -33.11 -17.03
CA SER A 430 -10.85 -33.75 -17.98
C SER A 430 -9.36 -33.52 -17.65
N GLY A 431 -9.04 -32.70 -16.65
CA GLY A 431 -7.67 -32.37 -16.26
C GLY A 431 -7.04 -31.21 -17.05
N ASN A 432 -7.80 -30.50 -17.88
CA ASN A 432 -7.34 -29.28 -18.51
C ASN A 432 -7.41 -28.10 -17.55
N LEU A 433 -6.54 -27.12 -17.77
CA LEU A 433 -6.58 -25.85 -17.07
C LEU A 433 -7.52 -24.90 -17.77
N LEU A 434 -8.48 -24.35 -17.03
CA LEU A 434 -9.15 -23.12 -17.39
C LEU A 434 -8.32 -21.97 -16.84
N VAL A 435 -7.76 -21.15 -17.72
CA VAL A 435 -6.83 -20.07 -17.37
C VAL A 435 -7.52 -18.74 -17.58
N LEU A 436 -7.58 -17.92 -16.53
CA LEU A 436 -7.89 -16.50 -16.62
C LEU A 436 -6.59 -15.74 -16.87
N SER A 437 -6.57 -14.96 -17.94
CA SER A 437 -5.48 -14.08 -18.35
C SER A 437 -5.93 -12.62 -18.35
N SER A 438 -5.02 -11.71 -18.01
CA SER A 438 -5.25 -10.26 -18.11
C SER A 438 -5.18 -9.72 -19.54
N GLU A 439 -4.80 -10.54 -20.53
CA GLU A 439 -4.72 -10.11 -21.92
C GLU A 439 -6.09 -9.69 -22.50
N GLY A 440 -6.06 -8.61 -23.29
CA GLY A 440 -7.26 -8.00 -23.90
C GLY A 440 -8.03 -7.02 -23.01
N ARG A 441 -9.10 -6.44 -23.58
CA ARG A 441 -9.92 -5.38 -22.95
C ARG A 441 -10.64 -5.82 -21.68
N ASN A 442 -11.11 -7.07 -21.67
CA ASN A 442 -11.92 -7.64 -20.60
C ASN A 442 -11.21 -8.80 -19.88
N GLY A 443 -9.91 -8.99 -20.13
CA GLY A 443 -9.24 -10.25 -19.89
C GLY A 443 -9.66 -11.32 -20.91
N THR A 444 -8.93 -12.42 -20.92
CA THR A 444 -9.16 -13.56 -21.81
C THR A 444 -9.21 -14.84 -20.99
N VAL A 445 -10.12 -15.75 -21.34
CA VAL A 445 -10.14 -17.09 -20.77
C VAL A 445 -9.79 -18.09 -21.85
N TYR A 446 -8.88 -19.01 -21.54
CA TYR A 446 -8.51 -20.09 -22.45
C TYR A 446 -8.37 -21.41 -21.71
N SER A 447 -8.56 -22.50 -22.44
CA SER A 447 -8.25 -23.84 -21.98
C SER A 447 -6.86 -24.23 -22.43
N LEU A 448 -6.09 -24.82 -21.53
CA LEU A 448 -4.76 -25.37 -21.76
C LEU A 448 -4.72 -26.81 -21.28
N THR A 449 -4.31 -27.74 -22.15
CA THR A 449 -4.00 -29.09 -21.74
C THR A 449 -2.58 -29.10 -21.17
N PRO A 450 -2.34 -29.57 -19.93
CA PRO A 450 -1.00 -29.58 -19.36
C PRO A 450 0.00 -30.30 -20.29
N ASN A 451 1.15 -29.68 -20.53
CA ASN A 451 2.22 -30.17 -21.43
C ASN A 451 1.89 -30.19 -22.94
N SER A 452 0.81 -29.55 -23.40
CA SER A 452 0.55 -29.40 -24.84
C SER A 452 1.48 -28.39 -25.53
N GLY A 453 2.40 -27.75 -24.81
CA GLY A 453 3.23 -26.66 -25.33
C GLY A 453 2.45 -25.34 -25.34
N ALA A 454 2.47 -24.62 -26.47
CA ALA A 454 1.82 -23.32 -26.64
C ALA A 454 0.37 -23.40 -27.18
N ASP A 455 -0.13 -24.60 -27.48
CA ASP A 455 -1.47 -24.78 -28.03
C ASP A 455 -2.53 -24.54 -26.96
N VAL A 456 -3.35 -23.51 -27.16
CA VAL A 456 -4.46 -23.13 -26.29
C VAL A 456 -5.76 -22.99 -27.06
N ARG A 457 -6.89 -23.20 -26.37
CA ARG A 457 -8.22 -22.96 -26.91
C ARG A 457 -8.85 -21.78 -26.20
N VAL A 458 -8.95 -20.63 -26.86
CA VAL A 458 -9.68 -19.47 -26.34
C VAL A 458 -11.15 -19.83 -26.12
N ILE A 459 -11.67 -19.47 -24.94
CA ILE A 459 -13.05 -19.69 -24.53
C ILE A 459 -13.81 -18.36 -24.67
N PRO A 460 -14.79 -18.25 -25.58
CA PRO A 460 -15.59 -17.04 -25.69
C PRO A 460 -16.50 -16.89 -24.46
N SER A 461 -16.77 -15.65 -24.04
CA SER A 461 -17.83 -15.45 -23.05
C SER A 461 -19.20 -15.63 -23.71
N THR A 462 -20.11 -16.29 -23.01
CA THR A 462 -21.50 -16.51 -23.44
C THR A 462 -22.48 -15.89 -22.43
N PRO A 463 -23.73 -15.61 -22.81
CA PRO A 463 -24.77 -15.30 -21.83
C PRO A 463 -24.86 -16.41 -20.77
N ALA A 464 -25.02 -16.04 -19.50
CA ALA A 464 -25.09 -16.99 -18.41
C ALA A 464 -26.37 -17.84 -18.49
N ILE A 465 -26.23 -19.15 -18.37
CA ILE A 465 -27.33 -20.12 -18.31
C ILE A 465 -27.10 -21.12 -17.17
N ASP A 466 -28.09 -21.96 -16.90
CA ASP A 466 -27.94 -23.01 -15.89
C ASP A 466 -27.14 -24.20 -16.44
N HIS A 467 -26.16 -24.66 -15.67
CA HIS A 467 -25.30 -25.82 -16.00
C HIS A 467 -25.40 -26.90 -14.91
N PRO A 468 -26.41 -27.78 -14.95
CA PRO A 468 -26.56 -28.84 -13.97
C PRO A 468 -25.33 -29.77 -13.93
N GLY A 469 -24.74 -29.94 -12.73
CA GLY A 469 -23.57 -30.80 -12.53
C GLY A 469 -22.23 -30.18 -12.94
N ALA A 470 -22.20 -28.90 -13.32
CA ALA A 470 -20.98 -28.11 -13.41
C ALA A 470 -20.67 -27.44 -12.07
N ARG A 471 -19.38 -27.23 -11.78
CA ARG A 471 -18.94 -26.41 -10.65
C ARG A 471 -18.73 -24.98 -11.12
N THR A 472 -19.20 -24.02 -10.33
CA THR A 472 -18.91 -22.60 -10.54
C THR A 472 -17.58 -22.25 -9.89
N VAL A 473 -16.72 -21.56 -10.65
CA VAL A 473 -15.44 -21.00 -10.21
C VAL A 473 -15.69 -19.60 -9.65
N LEU A 474 -15.16 -19.30 -8.47
CA LEU A 474 -15.35 -18.04 -7.76
C LEU A 474 -14.02 -17.50 -7.23
N PRO A 475 -13.80 -16.18 -7.21
CA PRO A 475 -12.80 -15.55 -6.34
C PRO A 475 -12.92 -16.07 -4.91
N VAL A 476 -11.79 -16.39 -4.28
CA VAL A 476 -11.77 -16.79 -2.87
C VAL A 476 -11.83 -15.58 -1.95
N ASN A 477 -11.29 -14.45 -2.39
CA ASN A 477 -11.25 -13.20 -1.64
C ASN A 477 -11.68 -11.99 -2.46
N TYR A 478 -12.38 -11.07 -1.80
CA TYR A 478 -12.94 -9.86 -2.36
C TYR A 478 -12.49 -8.65 -1.54
N TRP A 479 -12.58 -7.47 -2.14
CA TRP A 479 -12.47 -6.19 -1.44
C TRP A 479 -13.67 -5.33 -1.80
N VAL A 480 -14.59 -5.18 -0.86
CA VAL A 480 -15.78 -4.34 -1.04
C VAL A 480 -15.77 -3.26 0.02
N ASN A 481 -15.58 -2.01 -0.41
CA ASN A 481 -15.73 -0.85 0.45
C ASN A 481 -16.64 0.20 -0.21
N GLY A 482 -16.91 1.29 0.49
CA GLY A 482 -17.86 2.32 0.06
C GLY A 482 -17.24 3.46 -0.73
N GLU A 483 -15.93 3.43 -1.02
CA GLU A 483 -15.18 4.57 -1.55
C GLU A 483 -15.73 5.08 -2.89
N PHE A 484 -15.57 6.38 -3.11
CA PHE A 484 -16.00 7.12 -4.31
C PHE A 484 -17.51 7.07 -4.60
N LYS A 485 -18.34 6.61 -3.65
CA LYS A 485 -19.80 6.60 -3.76
C LYS A 485 -20.40 7.23 -2.51
N ASP A 486 -21.43 8.06 -2.69
CA ASP A 486 -22.23 8.50 -1.55
C ASP A 486 -23.04 7.32 -1.03
N GLN A 487 -22.74 6.91 0.20
CA GLN A 487 -23.41 5.81 0.89
C GLN A 487 -24.44 6.33 1.90
N LEU A 488 -24.54 7.66 2.10
CA LEU A 488 -25.47 8.25 3.05
C LEU A 488 -26.89 8.19 2.50
N ASP A 489 -27.77 7.48 3.19
CA ASP A 489 -29.19 7.71 3.01
C ASP A 489 -29.56 9.05 3.67
N THR A 490 -29.72 10.10 2.86
CA THR A 490 -30.06 11.45 3.33
C THR A 490 -31.43 11.58 3.99
N LYS A 491 -32.30 10.56 3.90
CA LYS A 491 -33.61 10.54 4.59
C LYS A 491 -33.50 9.97 5.99
N THR A 492 -32.71 8.91 6.17
CA THR A 492 -32.57 8.20 7.45
C THR A 492 -31.30 8.57 8.20
N TYR A 493 -30.34 9.20 7.53
CA TYR A 493 -28.96 9.42 7.96
C TYR A 493 -28.23 8.12 8.32
N ALA A 494 -28.67 7.00 7.75
CA ALA A 494 -27.99 5.72 7.88
C ALA A 494 -26.87 5.60 6.84
N TYR A 495 -25.75 5.03 7.27
CA TYR A 495 -24.70 4.55 6.38
C TYR A 495 -24.74 3.02 6.36
N PRO A 496 -24.74 2.36 5.19
CA PRO A 496 -24.55 0.93 5.12
C PRO A 496 -23.17 0.59 5.69
N THR A 497 -23.11 -0.46 6.49
CA THR A 497 -21.83 -1.00 6.95
C THR A 497 -21.10 -1.69 5.80
N LEU A 498 -19.80 -1.96 5.97
CA LEU A 498 -19.05 -2.77 4.99
C LEU A 498 -19.70 -4.14 4.77
N ALA A 499 -20.27 -4.74 5.81
CA ALA A 499 -20.98 -6.01 5.72
C ALA A 499 -22.28 -5.89 4.89
N ASP A 500 -23.03 -4.78 5.02
CA ASP A 500 -24.23 -4.53 4.20
C ASP A 500 -23.85 -4.36 2.71
N MET A 501 -22.75 -3.65 2.44
CA MET A 501 -22.24 -3.49 1.07
C MET A 501 -21.80 -4.83 0.48
N PHE A 502 -21.07 -5.63 1.26
CA PHE A 502 -20.59 -6.93 0.83
C PHE A 502 -21.75 -7.89 0.54
N ASP A 503 -22.75 -7.97 1.42
CA ASP A 503 -23.95 -8.79 1.21
C ASP A 503 -24.73 -8.37 -0.05
N ARG A 504 -24.92 -7.06 -0.25
CA ARG A 504 -25.59 -6.51 -1.44
C ARG A 504 -24.86 -6.91 -2.72
N ASP A 505 -23.55 -6.69 -2.78
CA ASP A 505 -22.78 -6.85 -4.02
C ASP A 505 -22.59 -8.33 -4.37
N MET A 506 -22.45 -9.20 -3.37
CA MET A 506 -22.29 -10.64 -3.56
C MET A 506 -23.57 -11.34 -4.04
N ARG A 507 -24.76 -10.78 -3.78
CA ARG A 507 -26.04 -11.34 -4.26
C ARG A 507 -26.29 -11.13 -5.76
N LEU A 508 -25.47 -10.32 -6.43
CA LEU A 508 -25.65 -10.02 -7.84
C LEU A 508 -25.19 -11.18 -8.74
N SER A 509 -26.11 -11.74 -9.51
CA SER A 509 -25.81 -12.67 -10.60
C SER A 509 -24.99 -12.00 -11.71
N LYS A 510 -24.13 -12.78 -12.37
CA LYS A 510 -23.34 -12.31 -13.51
C LYS A 510 -24.05 -12.68 -14.80
N ALA A 511 -24.14 -11.71 -15.73
CA ALA A 511 -24.91 -11.88 -16.96
C ALA A 511 -24.19 -12.73 -18.03
N ARG A 512 -22.88 -12.94 -17.88
CA ARG A 512 -22.04 -13.68 -18.83
C ARG A 512 -21.12 -14.63 -18.08
N GLU A 513 -20.63 -15.63 -18.78
CA GLU A 513 -19.77 -16.68 -18.24
C GLU A 513 -18.81 -17.25 -19.29
N TYR A 514 -17.84 -18.01 -18.81
CA TYR A 514 -16.94 -18.84 -19.61
C TYR A 514 -17.11 -20.29 -19.15
N VAL A 515 -17.28 -21.21 -20.11
CA VAL A 515 -17.53 -22.62 -19.83
C VAL A 515 -16.34 -23.45 -20.31
N SER A 516 -15.82 -24.35 -19.47
CA SER A 516 -14.74 -25.25 -19.86
C SER A 516 -15.15 -26.10 -21.07
N PRO A 517 -14.20 -26.54 -21.92
CA PRO A 517 -14.50 -27.38 -23.08
C PRO A 517 -15.33 -28.64 -22.78
N ASP A 518 -15.15 -29.22 -21.59
CA ASP A 518 -15.87 -30.41 -21.12
C ASP A 518 -17.18 -30.10 -20.38
N GLY A 519 -17.55 -28.82 -20.25
CA GLY A 519 -18.76 -28.35 -19.59
C GLY A 519 -18.76 -28.50 -18.07
N SER A 520 -17.65 -28.92 -17.45
CA SER A 520 -17.61 -29.22 -16.01
C SER A 520 -17.34 -28.00 -15.13
N LEU A 521 -16.78 -26.93 -15.67
CA LEU A 521 -16.54 -25.66 -14.98
C LEU A 521 -17.24 -24.50 -15.65
N VAL A 522 -17.75 -23.60 -14.82
CA VAL A 522 -18.30 -22.30 -15.23
C VAL A 522 -17.61 -21.20 -14.45
N LEU A 523 -16.91 -20.31 -15.14
CA LEU A 523 -16.36 -19.08 -14.56
C LEU A 523 -17.28 -17.91 -14.91
N PRO A 524 -17.99 -17.30 -13.94
CA PRO A 524 -18.74 -16.07 -14.18
C PRO A 524 -17.81 -14.98 -14.73
N ALA A 525 -18.27 -14.24 -15.73
CA ALA A 525 -17.50 -13.14 -16.30
C ALA A 525 -17.65 -11.89 -15.43
N TYR A 526 -16.69 -11.68 -14.54
CA TYR A 526 -16.60 -10.48 -13.71
C TYR A 526 -16.28 -9.25 -14.58
N ARG A 527 -16.80 -8.09 -14.19
CA ARG A 527 -16.52 -6.84 -14.91
C ARG A 527 -15.03 -6.50 -14.78
N THR A 528 -14.39 -6.22 -15.90
CA THR A 528 -12.97 -5.81 -15.95
C THR A 528 -12.86 -4.32 -16.23
N PHE A 529 -12.14 -3.63 -15.36
CA PHE A 529 -11.82 -2.22 -15.45
C PHE A 529 -10.44 -2.06 -16.08
N GLN A 530 -10.34 -1.30 -17.17
CA GLN A 530 -9.07 -1.04 -17.85
C GLN A 530 -8.58 0.37 -17.56
N GLN A 531 -7.29 0.50 -17.28
CA GLN A 531 -6.59 1.77 -17.25
C GLN A 531 -5.38 1.72 -18.20
N GLY A 532 -5.24 2.73 -19.06
CA GLY A 532 -4.13 2.78 -20.04
C GLY A 532 -4.41 2.00 -21.33
N PRO A 533 -3.39 1.81 -22.18
CA PRO A 533 -3.51 1.17 -23.49
C PRO A 533 -3.81 -0.33 -23.41
N LEU A 534 -4.24 -0.95 -24.52
CA LEU A 534 -4.55 -2.39 -24.57
C LEU A 534 -3.33 -3.32 -24.57
N ASN A 535 -2.11 -2.78 -24.47
CA ASN A 535 -0.87 -3.55 -24.47
C ASN A 535 -0.39 -3.83 -23.03
N PHE A 536 0.86 -4.28 -22.89
CA PHE A 536 1.49 -4.61 -21.61
C PHE A 536 1.68 -3.42 -20.64
N LEU A 537 1.44 -2.17 -21.10
CA LEU A 537 1.46 -0.97 -20.26
C LEU A 537 0.09 -0.70 -19.60
N GLY A 538 -0.97 -1.39 -20.04
CA GLY A 538 -2.31 -1.22 -19.50
C GLY A 538 -2.62 -2.16 -18.34
N TRP A 539 -3.37 -1.65 -17.38
CA TRP A 539 -3.79 -2.37 -16.19
C TRP A 539 -5.23 -2.88 -16.34
N ARG A 540 -5.49 -4.07 -15.83
CA ARG A 540 -6.83 -4.67 -15.76
C ARG A 540 -7.13 -5.06 -14.33
N PHE A 541 -8.30 -4.69 -13.86
CA PHE A 541 -8.75 -4.99 -12.51
C PHE A 541 -10.14 -5.62 -12.52
N SER A 542 -10.35 -6.67 -11.73
CA SER A 542 -11.64 -7.31 -11.51
C SER A 542 -11.55 -8.23 -10.30
N ASP A 543 -12.68 -8.57 -9.67
CA ASP A 543 -12.68 -9.54 -8.56
C ASP A 543 -11.98 -10.85 -8.92
N ALA A 544 -12.06 -11.29 -10.18
CA ALA A 544 -11.42 -12.52 -10.62
C ALA A 544 -9.93 -12.37 -10.95
N LEU A 545 -9.47 -11.18 -11.35
CA LEU A 545 -8.04 -10.91 -11.60
C LEU A 545 -7.30 -10.61 -10.28
N ASP A 546 -7.94 -9.86 -9.39
CA ASP A 546 -7.35 -9.38 -8.15
C ASP A 546 -7.57 -10.34 -6.95
N SER A 547 -8.20 -11.49 -7.18
CA SER A 547 -8.18 -12.60 -6.22
C SER A 547 -6.80 -13.27 -6.18
N TYR A 548 -6.40 -13.79 -5.02
CA TYR A 548 -5.17 -14.62 -4.92
C TYR A 548 -5.34 -16.02 -5.52
N GLY A 549 -6.59 -16.46 -5.69
CA GLY A 549 -6.92 -17.71 -6.33
C GLY A 549 -8.43 -17.97 -6.40
N PHE A 550 -8.80 -19.16 -6.84
CA PHE A 550 -10.21 -19.53 -6.95
C PHE A 550 -10.61 -20.61 -5.95
N THR A 551 -11.90 -20.58 -5.60
CA THR A 551 -12.63 -21.70 -5.01
C THR A 551 -13.70 -22.19 -5.98
N THR A 552 -14.24 -23.38 -5.75
CA THR A 552 -15.24 -24.00 -6.64
C THR A 552 -16.34 -24.71 -5.87
N ALA A 553 -17.58 -24.52 -6.29
CA ALA A 553 -18.74 -25.20 -5.69
C ALA A 553 -19.84 -25.46 -6.73
N GLU A 554 -20.72 -26.41 -6.45
CA GLU A 554 -21.96 -26.59 -7.21
C GLU A 554 -23.03 -25.62 -6.70
N VAL A 555 -23.98 -25.25 -7.56
CA VAL A 555 -25.13 -24.42 -7.17
C VAL A 555 -25.90 -25.09 -6.02
N GLY A 556 -26.21 -24.32 -4.98
CA GLY A 556 -26.78 -24.80 -3.72
C GLY A 556 -25.74 -25.23 -2.67
N GLY A 557 -24.48 -25.41 -3.09
CA GLY A 557 -23.35 -25.76 -2.23
C GLY A 557 -23.00 -24.66 -1.23
N THR A 558 -22.30 -25.05 -0.16
CA THR A 558 -21.71 -24.11 0.81
C THR A 558 -20.37 -23.62 0.28
N VAL A 559 -20.12 -22.32 0.40
CA VAL A 559 -18.83 -21.71 0.07
C VAL A 559 -18.34 -20.85 1.22
N PHE A 560 -17.02 -20.77 1.36
CA PHE A 560 -16.36 -19.80 2.21
C PHE A 560 -15.62 -18.80 1.34
N VAL A 561 -15.76 -17.52 1.65
CA VAL A 561 -15.08 -16.40 0.97
C VAL A 561 -14.65 -15.38 2.01
N THR A 562 -13.63 -14.57 1.69
CA THR A 562 -13.17 -13.49 2.59
C THR A 562 -13.50 -12.12 2.03
N ASN A 563 -13.92 -11.19 2.91
CA ASN A 563 -13.96 -9.76 2.61
C ASN A 563 -12.75 -9.11 3.27
N ALA A 564 -11.74 -8.76 2.48
CA ALA A 564 -10.48 -8.22 2.94
C ALA A 564 -10.62 -6.80 3.53
N SER A 565 -11.60 -6.01 3.10
CA SER A 565 -11.85 -4.66 3.64
C SER A 565 -12.33 -4.65 5.09
N GLU A 566 -12.84 -5.78 5.59
CA GLU A 566 -13.26 -5.96 6.99
C GLU A 566 -12.37 -6.93 7.77
N ASN A 567 -11.38 -7.54 7.10
CA ASN A 567 -10.57 -8.63 7.65
C ASN A 567 -11.44 -9.82 8.15
N LYS A 568 -12.47 -10.23 7.40
CA LYS A 568 -13.47 -11.25 7.81
C LYS A 568 -13.64 -12.39 6.80
N THR A 569 -14.02 -13.56 7.33
CA THR A 569 -14.43 -14.73 6.54
C THR A 569 -15.94 -14.95 6.67
N TYR A 570 -16.60 -15.21 5.55
CA TYR A 570 -18.04 -15.47 5.46
C TYR A 570 -18.30 -16.88 4.96
N ARG A 571 -19.38 -17.48 5.49
CA ARG A 571 -20.00 -18.67 4.92
C ARG A 571 -21.21 -18.24 4.11
N ALA A 572 -21.38 -18.77 2.91
CA ALA A 572 -22.50 -18.47 2.03
C ALA A 572 -23.02 -19.72 1.30
N ARG A 573 -24.14 -19.56 0.59
CA ARG A 573 -24.68 -20.52 -0.37
C ARG A 573 -24.52 -19.98 -1.78
N LEU A 574 -23.93 -20.79 -2.65
CA LEU A 574 -23.85 -20.48 -4.07
C LEU A 574 -25.24 -20.57 -4.69
N ALA A 575 -25.68 -19.50 -5.33
CA ALA A 575 -26.88 -19.42 -6.13
C ALA A 575 -26.53 -19.38 -7.63
N ALA A 576 -27.55 -19.24 -8.49
CA ALA A 576 -27.36 -19.23 -9.93
C ALA A 576 -26.43 -18.10 -10.41
N HIS A 577 -25.65 -18.40 -11.44
CA HIS A 577 -24.79 -17.44 -12.18
C HIS A 577 -23.80 -16.67 -11.29
N GLY A 578 -23.24 -17.36 -10.28
CA GLY A 578 -22.18 -16.84 -9.42
C GLY A 578 -22.62 -15.93 -8.28
N ALA A 579 -23.93 -15.78 -8.05
CA ALA A 579 -24.44 -15.04 -6.89
C ALA A 579 -24.20 -15.83 -5.59
N LEU A 580 -23.89 -15.14 -4.51
CA LEU A 580 -23.80 -15.70 -3.16
C LEU A 580 -24.97 -15.20 -2.32
N THR A 581 -25.62 -16.12 -1.62
CA THR A 581 -26.78 -15.85 -0.77
C THR A 581 -26.54 -16.40 0.63
N ASN A 582 -27.32 -15.97 1.61
CA ASN A 582 -27.18 -16.39 3.00
C ASN A 582 -25.74 -16.18 3.53
N LEU A 583 -25.14 -15.02 3.23
CA LEU A 583 -23.85 -14.64 3.78
C LEU A 583 -23.98 -14.49 5.30
N VAL A 584 -23.17 -15.24 6.03
CA VAL A 584 -23.10 -15.19 7.50
C VAL A 584 -21.62 -15.06 7.88
N PRO A 585 -21.24 -14.08 8.72
CA PRO A 585 -19.89 -14.03 9.29
C PRO A 585 -19.55 -15.36 9.95
N PHE A 586 -18.41 -15.94 9.57
CA PHE A 586 -17.92 -17.20 10.11
C PHE A 586 -16.75 -16.99 11.07
N ALA A 587 -15.82 -16.10 10.71
CA ALA A 587 -14.69 -15.73 11.56
C ALA A 587 -14.38 -14.22 11.44
N ASN A 588 -14.02 -13.59 12.57
CA ASN A 588 -13.51 -12.21 12.62
C ASN A 588 -12.02 -12.14 12.21
N ARG A 589 -11.68 -12.89 11.17
CA ARG A 589 -10.36 -12.98 10.55
C ARG A 589 -10.53 -13.43 9.10
N GLY A 590 -9.73 -12.91 8.18
CA GLY A 590 -9.73 -13.30 6.77
C GLY A 590 -9.17 -12.19 5.89
N GLY A 591 -8.80 -12.47 4.65
CA GLY A 591 -8.33 -11.42 3.75
C GLY A 591 -7.72 -11.99 2.49
N GLU A 592 -6.77 -12.89 2.66
CA GLU A 592 -6.04 -13.50 1.55
C GLU A 592 -6.77 -14.72 0.99
N SER A 593 -7.12 -15.70 1.83
CA SER A 593 -7.71 -16.95 1.36
C SER A 593 -8.42 -17.72 2.47
N VAL A 594 -9.31 -18.63 2.05
CA VAL A 594 -9.97 -19.60 2.91
C VAL A 594 -10.15 -20.92 2.18
N ALA A 595 -9.92 -22.03 2.87
CA ALA A 595 -10.19 -23.39 2.38
C ALA A 595 -10.83 -24.24 3.48
N SER A 596 -11.55 -25.30 3.09
CA SER A 596 -12.13 -26.25 4.04
C SER A 596 -11.82 -27.68 3.64
N ASP A 597 -11.70 -28.57 4.62
CA ASP A 597 -11.47 -30.00 4.39
C ASP A 597 -12.75 -30.84 4.51
N ALA A 598 -12.63 -32.12 4.18
CA ALA A 598 -13.72 -33.09 4.26
C ALA A 598 -14.23 -33.35 5.69
N GLN A 599 -13.51 -32.93 6.74
CA GLN A 599 -13.97 -32.99 8.13
C GLN A 599 -14.73 -31.73 8.55
N GLY A 600 -14.82 -30.73 7.67
CA GLY A 600 -15.47 -29.46 7.93
C GLY A 600 -14.60 -28.46 8.70
N ARG A 601 -13.30 -28.71 8.87
CA ARG A 601 -12.38 -27.69 9.39
C ARG A 601 -12.18 -26.62 8.33
N VAL A 602 -12.02 -25.38 8.76
CA VAL A 602 -11.85 -24.21 7.90
C VAL A 602 -10.50 -23.55 8.21
N TYR A 603 -9.68 -23.39 7.19
CA TYR A 603 -8.36 -22.79 7.24
C TYR A 603 -8.43 -21.40 6.65
N VAL A 604 -8.04 -20.38 7.40
CA VAL A 604 -8.10 -18.97 7.01
C VAL A 604 -6.69 -18.39 6.97
N ALA A 605 -6.30 -17.85 5.83
CA ALA A 605 -5.05 -17.12 5.67
C ALA A 605 -5.25 -15.66 6.08
N ASN A 606 -4.44 -15.20 7.04
CA ASN A 606 -4.34 -13.81 7.47
C ASN A 606 -3.02 -13.57 8.23
N GLY A 607 -1.92 -13.35 7.50
CA GLY A 607 -0.55 -13.29 8.06
C GLY A 607 0.03 -14.66 8.45
N GLN A 608 -0.81 -15.54 8.99
CA GLN A 608 -0.57 -16.97 9.23
C GLN A 608 -1.82 -17.78 8.85
N VAL A 609 -1.81 -19.09 9.04
CA VAL A 609 -2.99 -19.93 8.82
C VAL A 609 -3.68 -20.21 10.15
N PHE A 610 -4.92 -19.75 10.29
CA PHE A 610 -5.77 -19.97 11.45
C PHE A 610 -6.79 -21.07 11.14
N VAL A 611 -6.99 -21.98 12.08
CA VAL A 611 -7.82 -23.16 11.88
C VAL A 611 -9.05 -23.07 12.77
N PHE A 612 -10.21 -23.24 12.17
CA PHE A 612 -11.51 -23.21 12.81
C PHE A 612 -12.21 -24.56 12.66
N ALA A 613 -12.95 -24.96 13.69
CA ALA A 613 -13.90 -26.07 13.60
C ALA A 613 -15.13 -25.67 12.74
N ALA A 614 -15.95 -26.65 12.35
CA ALA A 614 -17.11 -26.43 11.47
C ALA A 614 -18.16 -25.46 12.05
N ASP A 615 -18.16 -25.25 13.37
CA ASP A 615 -19.02 -24.32 14.09
C ASP A 615 -18.45 -22.89 14.19
N GLY A 616 -17.21 -22.67 13.75
CA GLY A 616 -16.53 -21.37 13.81
C GLY A 616 -15.65 -21.16 15.04
N ALA A 617 -15.49 -22.16 15.92
CA ALA A 617 -14.54 -22.07 17.03
C ALA A 617 -13.09 -22.16 16.52
N GLU A 618 -12.22 -21.22 16.90
CA GLU A 618 -10.78 -21.31 16.61
C GLU A 618 -10.17 -22.47 17.40
N ILE A 619 -9.50 -23.40 16.70
CA ILE A 619 -8.90 -24.62 17.28
C ILE A 619 -7.37 -24.65 17.17
N GLY A 620 -6.78 -23.70 16.45
CA GLY A 620 -5.33 -23.53 16.44
C GLY A 620 -4.83 -22.65 15.29
N ARG A 621 -3.50 -22.62 15.17
CA ARG A 621 -2.77 -21.82 14.18
C ARG A 621 -1.59 -22.65 13.67
N ILE A 622 -1.31 -22.51 12.38
CA ILE A 622 -0.14 -23.08 11.72
C ILE A 622 0.74 -21.91 11.29
N ASP A 623 1.99 -21.91 11.78
CA ASP A 623 2.98 -20.92 11.39
C ASP A 623 3.65 -21.31 10.07
N ILE A 624 3.48 -20.46 9.07
CA ILE A 624 4.12 -20.58 7.77
C ILE A 624 5.31 -19.61 7.73
N PRO A 625 6.49 -20.02 7.24
CA PRO A 625 7.66 -19.14 7.20
C PRO A 625 7.45 -17.86 6.39
N GLU A 626 6.58 -17.89 5.38
CA GLU A 626 6.21 -16.75 4.54
C GLU A 626 4.70 -16.50 4.60
N ARG A 627 4.24 -15.31 4.19
CA ARG A 627 2.82 -14.96 4.26
C ARG A 627 1.96 -15.89 3.38
N PRO A 628 0.95 -16.58 3.94
CA PRO A 628 0.02 -17.38 3.16
C PRO A 628 -0.92 -16.50 2.35
N LEU A 629 -1.01 -16.75 1.04
CA LEU A 629 -1.85 -15.98 0.10
C LEU A 629 -2.98 -16.79 -0.49
N GLN A 630 -2.75 -18.09 -0.72
CA GLN A 630 -3.77 -19.01 -1.19
C GLN A 630 -3.66 -20.35 -0.49
N LEU A 631 -4.80 -20.90 -0.08
CA LEU A 631 -4.92 -22.18 0.60
C LEU A 631 -5.68 -23.17 -0.29
N LEU A 632 -5.15 -24.39 -0.43
CA LEU A 632 -5.83 -25.48 -1.15
C LEU A 632 -5.70 -26.78 -0.37
N VAL A 633 -6.81 -27.49 -0.16
CA VAL A 633 -6.81 -28.78 0.55
C VAL A 633 -6.83 -29.93 -0.45
N ASP A 634 -5.88 -30.84 -0.32
CA ASP A 634 -5.90 -32.17 -0.95
C ASP A 634 -6.35 -33.22 0.07
N ASP A 635 -7.66 -33.51 0.05
CA ASP A 635 -8.34 -34.47 0.94
C ASP A 635 -8.13 -35.95 0.58
N ARG A 636 -7.31 -36.25 -0.43
CA ARG A 636 -6.99 -37.64 -0.78
C ARG A 636 -6.15 -38.29 0.33
N ALA A 637 -5.72 -39.53 0.14
CA ALA A 637 -4.96 -40.32 1.13
C ALA A 637 -3.68 -39.63 1.71
N ARG A 638 -3.28 -38.46 1.20
CA ARG A 638 -2.12 -37.67 1.61
C ARG A 638 -2.46 -36.40 2.42
N LYS A 639 -3.74 -36.13 2.73
CA LYS A 639 -4.25 -35.04 3.60
C LYS A 639 -3.29 -33.84 3.71
N THR A 640 -3.14 -33.10 2.62
CA THR A 640 -2.17 -31.99 2.54
C THR A 640 -2.90 -30.68 2.37
N LEU A 641 -2.61 -29.70 3.22
CA LEU A 641 -2.90 -28.29 2.97
C LEU A 641 -1.74 -27.68 2.20
N PHE A 642 -1.98 -27.31 0.96
CA PHE A 642 -1.06 -26.48 0.18
C PHE A 642 -1.23 -25.02 0.56
N VAL A 643 -0.11 -24.35 0.74
CA VAL A 643 -0.02 -22.93 1.05
C VAL A 643 0.86 -22.26 0.00
N VAL A 644 0.27 -21.38 -0.80
CA VAL A 644 0.97 -20.56 -1.80
C VAL A 644 1.33 -19.23 -1.17
N THR A 645 2.59 -18.84 -1.28
CA THR A 645 3.13 -17.52 -0.89
C THR A 645 3.71 -16.84 -2.13
N HIS A 646 4.12 -15.58 -2.04
CA HIS A 646 4.71 -14.90 -3.20
C HIS A 646 5.99 -15.59 -3.71
N HIS A 647 6.81 -16.16 -2.81
CA HIS A 647 8.15 -16.66 -3.18
C HIS A 647 8.33 -18.18 -3.01
N ALA A 648 7.34 -18.90 -2.45
CA ALA A 648 7.41 -20.33 -2.22
C ALA A 648 6.04 -21.03 -2.19
N ILE A 649 6.09 -22.36 -2.31
CA ILE A 649 4.95 -23.25 -2.05
C ILE A 649 5.29 -24.11 -0.84
N TYR A 650 4.36 -24.22 0.09
CA TYR A 650 4.48 -25.08 1.25
C TYR A 650 3.39 -26.16 1.25
N GLY A 651 3.71 -27.29 1.87
CA GLY A 651 2.77 -28.36 2.16
C GLY A 651 2.72 -28.60 3.66
N VAL A 652 1.52 -28.69 4.20
CA VAL A 652 1.27 -28.99 5.61
C VAL A 652 0.46 -30.28 5.71
N GLY A 653 0.96 -31.25 6.47
CA GLY A 653 0.17 -32.44 6.78
C GLY A 653 -0.96 -32.09 7.74
N ILE A 654 -2.21 -32.39 7.39
CA ILE A 654 -3.38 -32.14 8.24
C ILE A 654 -3.95 -33.44 8.83
N PRO A 655 -4.44 -33.43 10.08
CA PRO A 655 -4.89 -34.64 10.80
C PRO A 655 -6.02 -35.43 10.13
#